data_AF-A0A399STV6-F1
#
_entry.id   AF-A0A399STV6-F1
#
_cell.length_a   1.000
_cell.length_b   1.000
_cell.length_c   1.000
_cell.angle_alpha   90.00
_cell.angle_beta   90.00
_cell.angle_gamma   90.00
#
_symmetry.space_group_name_H-M   'P 1'
#
loop_
_entity.id
_entity.type
_entity.pdbx_description
1 polymer ?
#
loop_
_entity_poly.entity_id
_entity_poly.type
_entity_poly.pdbx_seq_one_letter_code
_entity_poly.pdbx_strand_id
1 'polypeptide(L)'
;MKKLLFIFTFSVLAVLAFAQNEKRPLTFDDILKWNRITETHLSNNGKYIVYKEEPWKGDPVLKITTPAGEEKASIKCGTGAKITADSRFLVFTLKAPEDSVRALKLKKTKKEDLPKDQLVIYDLDKGTQEVIEQIKSFKIPAEWSGWIAYQTEKTDTTSRSDKKEKKNGKDETLPLVIKNLINGEEKEFPAVSSYEFSEENKILAFVSEGDSVFDAGVYVWENGNEQKILDAKGDFKQLTLSKTANKVAFLADTTGSKEKSYALYLWSGNESAEIIAANDNKAIPEGWEISSNGRLSFSDNNERLFFGTAPVPAEKDTTKLEEEIPMLDIWHWNEEELQTVQLNNKSRDEKKSYLAVVHLSDNKAVQLETELFSGIDLINKGNADYLLAYSNRPYAVQVMWEGHPNHLDFYLVHIRTGEHKMIKKDCRARPMSSPNGNYLYWYNAIDTTWNTYNIATGKEFVVSIPQQIQVADELNDIPNPPSSYGTAGWLQHDKALLIYDRYDLWQVDPENNSAPLNVTQDGRKNKTSYRLVRFNAERGEALDPSEPLLLKAFDDESKANSYFSFDWEKPEKKKTLLDGNFKLSTPSKAKDADVLVFTKENFRTYPDLLATDLNFKKQVQISDAAPQQKDFIWGTAELVSWRSLDGLTLEGTLHKPENFDTSKKYPMIVNFYEKSSDELLEYRMPEPHRSTIDYHYYTSNGYVVFNPDVHYREGYPGESAFNCVMPGITHILEMGFVDPKRIGAQGHSWGGYQVAYLATRTNLFAAIESGAPVVNMFSAYGGIRWGSGLNRAFQYEHTQSRIGKSIWEAPLRYLENSPLFTLDKIETPILIMHNDDDGAVPWYQGIEFFIGLRRLGKPSWLLNYNDADHWPLKLRDKHDFQIRLAQFFDHYLKGAPMPVWMREGVPATKKGIEMGYELTK
;
A
#
# COMPACT_ATOMS: atom_id res chain seq x y z
N MET A 1 36.47 -55.78 -45.13
CA MET A 1 36.17 -55.01 -43.89
C MET A 1 36.39 -53.52 -44.14
N LYS A 2 35.36 -52.79 -44.59
CA LYS A 2 35.24 -51.31 -44.68
C LYS A 2 34.01 -50.99 -45.54
N LYS A 3 32.81 -51.36 -45.06
CA LYS A 3 31.52 -50.91 -45.62
C LYS A 3 30.29 -51.29 -44.78
N LEU A 4 30.48 -51.70 -43.51
CA LEU A 4 29.39 -52.00 -42.58
C LEU A 4 29.42 -51.17 -41.28
N LEU A 5 30.32 -50.18 -41.18
CA LEU A 5 30.47 -49.35 -39.97
C LEU A 5 29.97 -47.90 -40.14
N PHE A 6 29.27 -47.60 -41.23
CA PHE A 6 28.82 -46.22 -41.54
C PHE A 6 27.30 -46.02 -41.48
N ILE A 7 26.52 -47.09 -41.24
CA ILE A 7 25.05 -47.03 -41.16
C ILE A 7 24.54 -47.09 -39.71
N PHE A 8 25.39 -47.50 -38.76
CA PHE A 8 24.98 -47.58 -37.34
C PHE A 8 25.22 -46.28 -36.54
N THR A 9 25.99 -45.33 -37.08
CA THR A 9 26.30 -44.07 -36.38
C THR A 9 25.36 -42.91 -36.76
N PHE A 10 24.53 -43.07 -37.79
CA PHE A 10 23.56 -42.05 -38.21
C PHE A 10 22.14 -42.28 -37.66
N SER A 11 21.90 -43.40 -36.98
CA SER A 11 20.61 -43.71 -36.33
C SER A 11 20.60 -43.43 -34.82
N VAL A 12 21.73 -43.03 -34.23
CA VAL A 12 21.85 -42.67 -32.80
C VAL A 12 22.11 -41.17 -32.59
N LEU A 13 22.37 -40.41 -33.66
CA LEU A 13 22.56 -38.95 -33.62
C LEU A 13 21.36 -38.14 -34.13
N ALA A 14 20.23 -38.80 -34.41
CA ALA A 14 18.96 -38.16 -34.77
C ALA A 14 17.88 -38.27 -33.67
N VAL A 15 18.25 -38.71 -32.45
CA VAL A 15 17.37 -38.74 -31.26
C VAL A 15 17.92 -37.84 -30.15
N LEU A 16 18.50 -36.71 -30.54
CA LEU A 16 18.52 -35.49 -29.73
C LEU A 16 17.76 -34.41 -30.51
N ALA A 17 16.60 -34.79 -31.06
CA ALA A 17 15.56 -33.81 -31.26
C ALA A 17 15.24 -33.27 -29.87
N PHE A 18 15.40 -31.96 -29.68
CA PHE A 18 14.89 -31.24 -28.54
C PHE A 18 13.46 -31.74 -28.28
N ALA A 19 13.27 -32.51 -27.21
CA ALA A 19 11.95 -32.62 -26.62
C ALA A 19 11.63 -31.22 -26.10
N GLN A 20 11.05 -30.37 -26.95
CA GLN A 20 10.22 -29.29 -26.46
C GLN A 20 9.13 -29.99 -25.66
N ASN A 21 9.25 -29.95 -24.33
CA ASN A 21 8.14 -30.33 -23.47
C ASN A 21 6.94 -29.52 -23.94
N GLU A 22 5.88 -30.23 -24.32
CA GLU A 22 4.64 -29.59 -24.72
C GLU A 22 4.13 -28.76 -23.54
N LYS A 23 3.88 -27.46 -23.78
CA LYS A 23 3.37 -26.55 -22.76
C LYS A 23 2.04 -27.08 -22.23
N ARG A 24 1.88 -27.11 -20.90
CA ARG A 24 0.67 -27.63 -20.25
C ARG A 24 -0.21 -26.53 -19.65
N PRO A 25 -1.48 -26.80 -19.33
CA PRO A 25 -2.31 -25.87 -18.57
C PRO A 25 -1.77 -25.61 -17.15
N LEU A 26 -1.98 -24.38 -16.66
CA LEU A 26 -1.67 -23.94 -15.30
C LEU A 26 -2.68 -24.53 -14.28
N THR A 27 -2.20 -24.92 -13.09
CA THR A 27 -3.04 -25.39 -11.97
C THR A 27 -2.92 -24.46 -10.77
N PHE A 28 -3.87 -24.51 -9.82
CA PHE A 28 -3.78 -23.71 -8.59
C PHE A 28 -2.58 -24.08 -7.70
N ASP A 29 -2.13 -25.33 -7.73
CA ASP A 29 -0.90 -25.75 -7.04
C ASP A 29 0.36 -25.15 -7.68
N ASP A 30 0.36 -24.95 -9.01
CA ASP A 30 1.44 -24.23 -9.71
C ASP A 30 1.44 -22.75 -9.31
N ILE A 31 0.25 -22.13 -9.23
CA ILE A 31 0.08 -20.75 -8.78
C ILE A 31 0.62 -20.58 -7.36
N LEU A 32 0.32 -21.48 -6.42
CA LEU A 32 0.86 -21.39 -5.05
C LEU A 32 2.40 -21.39 -5.00
N LYS A 33 3.05 -22.03 -5.98
CA LYS A 33 4.51 -22.11 -6.10
C LYS A 33 5.09 -21.04 -7.03
N TRP A 34 4.26 -20.12 -7.53
CA TRP A 34 4.70 -19.09 -8.46
C TRP A 34 5.64 -18.10 -7.78
N ASN A 35 6.91 -18.13 -8.17
CA ASN A 35 7.93 -17.22 -7.66
C ASN A 35 7.66 -15.80 -8.16
N ARG A 36 7.87 -14.83 -7.25
CA ARG A 36 7.75 -13.40 -7.53
C ARG A 36 8.80 -12.62 -6.75
N ILE A 37 9.16 -11.44 -7.26
CA ILE A 37 10.08 -10.51 -6.58
C ILE A 37 9.29 -9.65 -5.60
N THR A 38 9.65 -9.64 -4.33
CA THR A 38 8.94 -8.90 -3.27
C THR A 38 9.82 -7.94 -2.48
N GLU A 39 11.12 -7.91 -2.78
CA GLU A 39 12.09 -7.02 -2.14
C GLU A 39 13.20 -6.69 -3.13
N THR A 40 13.66 -5.44 -3.18
CA THR A 40 14.78 -5.01 -4.04
C THR A 40 15.52 -3.85 -3.37
N HIS A 41 16.84 -3.95 -3.33
CA HIS A 41 17.76 -2.97 -2.78
C HIS A 41 18.94 -2.77 -3.73
N LEU A 42 19.39 -1.52 -3.86
CA LEU A 42 20.55 -1.13 -4.66
C LEU A 42 21.56 -0.48 -3.73
N SER A 43 22.82 -0.93 -3.78
CA SER A 43 23.87 -0.33 -2.97
C SER A 43 24.14 1.12 -3.41
N ASN A 44 24.53 1.98 -2.47
CA ASN A 44 24.79 3.40 -2.76
C ASN A 44 25.84 3.59 -3.88
N ASN A 45 26.89 2.76 -3.88
CA ASN A 45 27.93 2.78 -4.91
C ASN A 45 27.55 2.05 -6.22
N GLY A 46 26.34 1.50 -6.31
CA GLY A 46 25.81 0.79 -7.47
C GLY A 46 26.47 -0.56 -7.81
N LYS A 47 27.37 -1.10 -6.97
CA LYS A 47 28.07 -2.37 -7.24
C LYS A 47 27.21 -3.61 -7.03
N TYR A 48 26.22 -3.54 -6.14
CA TYR A 48 25.40 -4.67 -5.74
C TYR A 48 23.91 -4.37 -5.87
N ILE A 49 23.19 -5.34 -6.39
CA ILE A 49 21.73 -5.38 -6.41
C ILE A 49 21.31 -6.58 -5.59
N VAL A 50 20.48 -6.37 -4.59
CA VAL A 50 19.96 -7.43 -3.72
C VAL A 50 18.47 -7.50 -3.91
N TYR A 51 17.94 -8.70 -4.15
CA TYR A 51 16.50 -8.88 -4.30
C TYR A 51 16.05 -10.20 -3.73
N LYS A 52 14.78 -10.25 -3.34
CA LYS A 52 14.16 -11.44 -2.76
C LYS A 52 13.09 -11.98 -3.69
N GLU A 53 13.22 -13.25 -4.04
CA GLU A 53 12.20 -14.03 -4.73
C GLU A 53 11.45 -14.90 -3.72
N GLU A 54 10.13 -14.96 -3.78
CA GLU A 54 9.35 -15.89 -2.95
C GLU A 54 8.10 -16.40 -3.65
N PRO A 55 7.71 -17.68 -3.45
CA PRO A 55 6.42 -18.20 -3.89
C PRO A 55 5.28 -17.69 -3.00
N TRP A 56 4.03 -17.94 -3.37
CA TRP A 56 2.89 -17.64 -2.46
C TRP A 56 2.87 -18.56 -1.24
N LYS A 57 3.38 -19.78 -1.43
CA LYS A 57 3.60 -20.79 -0.41
C LYS A 57 4.97 -21.44 -0.64
N GLY A 58 5.84 -21.38 0.37
CA GLY A 58 7.22 -21.85 0.30
C GLY A 58 8.22 -20.84 0.86
N ASP A 59 9.49 -21.22 0.84
CA ASP A 59 10.58 -20.44 1.42
C ASP A 59 11.05 -19.33 0.45
N PRO A 60 11.35 -18.11 0.93
CA PRO A 60 11.97 -17.07 0.11
C PRO A 60 13.44 -17.40 -0.21
N VAL A 61 13.97 -16.76 -1.24
CA VAL A 61 15.39 -16.80 -1.60
C VAL A 61 15.88 -15.37 -1.81
N LEU A 62 16.90 -14.98 -1.05
CA LEU A 62 17.58 -13.70 -1.20
C LEU A 62 18.76 -13.87 -2.15
N LYS A 63 18.81 -13.09 -3.24
CA LYS A 63 19.88 -13.11 -4.24
C LYS A 63 20.69 -11.82 -4.18
N ILE A 64 22.01 -11.97 -4.34
CA ILE A 64 22.98 -10.87 -4.43
C ILE A 64 23.60 -10.94 -5.81
N THR A 65 23.52 -9.85 -6.57
CA THR A 65 24.05 -9.78 -7.92
C THR A 65 24.82 -8.48 -8.16
N THR A 66 25.54 -8.42 -9.28
CA THR A 66 26.13 -7.17 -9.80
C THR A 66 25.27 -6.60 -10.94
N PRO A 67 25.41 -5.31 -11.29
CA PRO A 67 24.76 -4.73 -12.48
C PRO A 67 25.15 -5.41 -13.80
N ALA A 68 26.22 -6.20 -13.82
CA ALA A 68 26.62 -7.00 -14.97
C ALA A 68 25.87 -8.33 -15.08
N GLY A 69 24.94 -8.63 -14.15
CA GLY A 69 24.15 -9.86 -14.12
C GLY A 69 24.88 -11.05 -13.49
N GLU A 70 26.01 -10.81 -12.81
CA GLU A 70 26.74 -11.87 -12.12
C GLU A 70 26.11 -12.15 -10.75
N GLU A 71 25.61 -13.37 -10.53
CA GLU A 71 25.14 -13.83 -9.21
C GLU A 71 26.33 -14.10 -8.29
N LYS A 72 26.35 -13.43 -7.14
CA LYS A 72 27.38 -13.58 -6.10
C LYS A 72 26.96 -14.55 -5.02
N ALA A 73 25.68 -14.54 -4.65
CA ALA A 73 25.13 -15.46 -3.65
C ALA A 73 23.62 -15.65 -3.84
N SER A 74 23.14 -16.80 -3.40
CA SER A 74 21.73 -17.17 -3.34
C SER A 74 21.47 -17.85 -2.00
N ILE A 75 20.62 -17.24 -1.17
CA ILE A 75 20.49 -17.54 0.25
C ILE A 75 19.05 -17.92 0.56
N LYS A 76 18.83 -19.19 0.85
CA LYS A 76 17.51 -19.74 1.16
C LYS A 76 17.01 -19.19 2.51
N CYS A 77 15.72 -18.88 2.58
CA CYS A 77 15.02 -18.31 3.73
C CYS A 77 15.47 -16.91 4.17
N GLY A 78 16.27 -16.20 3.36
CA GLY A 78 16.69 -14.82 3.64
C GLY A 78 15.59 -13.81 3.34
N THR A 79 15.41 -12.82 4.21
CA THR A 79 14.44 -11.72 4.04
C THR A 79 14.82 -10.49 4.86
N GLY A 80 14.25 -9.32 4.53
CA GLY A 80 14.43 -8.11 5.36
C GLY A 80 15.85 -7.56 5.26
N ALA A 81 16.38 -7.58 4.05
CA ALA A 81 17.73 -7.17 3.73
C ALA A 81 17.92 -5.66 3.87
N LYS A 82 19.11 -5.26 4.32
CA LYS A 82 19.56 -3.87 4.40
C LYS A 82 21.04 -3.80 4.06
N ILE A 83 21.43 -2.84 3.23
CA ILE A 83 22.82 -2.59 2.85
C ILE A 83 23.35 -1.43 3.71
N THR A 84 24.55 -1.55 4.27
CA THR A 84 25.19 -0.45 5.00
C THR A 84 25.52 0.73 4.08
N ALA A 85 25.58 1.96 4.61
CA ALA A 85 25.80 3.17 3.81
C ALA A 85 27.08 3.13 2.94
N ASP A 86 28.15 2.50 3.45
CA ASP A 86 29.42 2.25 2.73
C ASP A 86 29.32 1.16 1.65
N SER A 87 28.15 0.55 1.48
CA SER A 87 27.86 -0.52 0.52
C SER A 87 28.66 -1.81 0.73
N ARG A 88 29.25 -2.03 1.92
CA ARG A 88 30.12 -3.19 2.18
C ARG A 88 29.41 -4.37 2.83
N PHE A 89 28.47 -4.13 3.73
CA PHE A 89 27.78 -5.21 4.44
C PHE A 89 26.31 -5.28 4.06
N LEU A 90 25.84 -6.51 3.89
CA LEU A 90 24.44 -6.85 3.76
C LEU A 90 23.97 -7.52 5.05
N VAL A 91 22.95 -6.96 5.69
CA VAL A 91 22.36 -7.48 6.92
C VAL A 91 20.94 -7.95 6.63
N PHE A 92 20.61 -9.18 6.98
CA PHE A 92 19.28 -9.75 6.73
C PHE A 92 18.91 -10.83 7.75
N THR A 93 17.64 -11.24 7.75
CA THR A 93 17.12 -12.26 8.64
C THR A 93 16.94 -13.58 7.91
N LEU A 94 17.36 -14.70 8.51
CA LEU A 94 17.03 -16.05 8.08
C LEU A 94 15.84 -16.58 8.86
N LYS A 95 14.79 -16.98 8.14
CA LYS A 95 13.62 -17.66 8.72
C LYS A 95 13.81 -19.18 8.73
N ALA A 96 13.16 -19.84 9.68
CA ALA A 96 13.09 -21.29 9.66
C ALA A 96 12.27 -21.79 8.46
N PRO A 97 12.70 -22.89 7.77
CA PRO A 97 11.97 -23.41 6.62
C PRO A 97 10.51 -23.75 6.93
N GLU A 98 9.59 -23.40 6.01
CA GLU A 98 8.14 -23.52 6.20
C GLU A 98 7.74 -24.96 6.54
N ASP A 99 8.28 -25.94 5.82
CA ASP A 99 7.98 -27.37 6.04
C ASP A 99 8.42 -27.86 7.42
N SER A 100 9.56 -27.38 7.91
CA SER A 100 10.04 -27.69 9.26
C SER A 100 9.13 -27.12 10.33
N VAL A 101 8.74 -25.84 10.18
CA VAL A 101 7.79 -25.18 11.07
C VAL A 101 6.43 -25.87 11.04
N ARG A 102 5.96 -26.29 9.86
CA ARG A 102 4.72 -27.05 9.68
C ARG A 102 4.78 -28.40 10.38
N ALA A 103 5.87 -29.15 10.24
CA ALA A 103 6.05 -30.44 10.91
C ALA A 103 6.01 -30.31 12.44
N LEU A 104 6.61 -29.25 13.00
CA LEU A 104 6.55 -28.95 14.44
C LEU A 104 5.13 -28.55 14.89
N LYS A 105 4.43 -27.72 14.11
CA LYS A 105 3.03 -27.36 14.39
C LYS A 105 2.12 -28.59 14.38
N LEU A 106 2.30 -29.53 13.46
CA LEU A 106 1.55 -30.79 13.43
C LEU A 106 1.84 -31.68 14.65
N LYS A 107 3.04 -31.60 15.22
CA LYS A 107 3.40 -32.23 16.50
C LYS A 107 2.89 -31.46 17.73
N LYS A 108 2.17 -30.35 17.54
CA LYS A 108 1.66 -29.45 18.60
C LYS A 108 2.78 -28.85 19.47
N THR A 109 3.96 -28.62 18.89
CA THR A 109 5.05 -27.89 19.55
C THR A 109 4.56 -26.49 19.97
N LYS A 110 4.89 -26.06 21.19
CA LYS A 110 4.48 -24.74 21.69
C LYS A 110 5.14 -23.63 20.88
N LYS A 111 4.48 -22.48 20.79
CA LYS A 111 4.97 -21.31 20.04
C LYS A 111 6.35 -20.83 20.52
N GLU A 112 6.60 -20.88 21.83
CA GLU A 112 7.89 -20.53 22.45
C GLU A 112 9.04 -21.47 22.05
N ASP A 113 8.72 -22.73 21.73
CA ASP A 113 9.68 -23.77 21.36
C ASP A 113 9.85 -23.89 19.82
N LEU A 114 9.19 -23.04 19.02
CA LEU A 114 9.40 -22.99 17.57
C LEU A 114 10.75 -22.32 17.25
N PRO A 115 11.45 -22.75 16.19
CA PRO A 115 12.68 -22.11 15.74
C PRO A 115 12.49 -20.60 15.59
N LYS A 116 13.46 -19.85 16.10
CA LYS A 116 13.52 -18.40 16.01
C LYS A 116 14.28 -18.00 14.76
N ASP A 117 14.08 -16.75 14.38
CA ASP A 117 14.82 -16.16 13.27
C ASP A 117 16.29 -15.98 13.65
N GLN A 118 17.17 -15.96 12.66
CA GLN A 118 18.60 -15.69 12.82
C GLN A 118 18.96 -14.40 12.07
N LEU A 119 19.97 -13.67 12.54
CA LEU A 119 20.53 -12.52 11.85
C LEU A 119 21.80 -12.94 11.10
N VAL A 120 21.94 -12.50 9.85
CA VAL A 120 23.14 -12.72 9.05
C VAL A 120 23.77 -11.40 8.70
N ILE A 121 25.09 -11.32 8.90
CA ILE A 121 25.94 -10.21 8.48
C ILE A 121 26.85 -10.76 7.37
N TYR A 122 26.68 -10.26 6.15
CA TYR A 122 27.39 -10.73 4.96
C TYR A 122 28.33 -9.63 4.44
N ASP A 123 29.63 -9.90 4.38
CA ASP A 123 30.64 -8.99 3.79
C ASP A 123 30.62 -9.17 2.26
N LEU A 124 30.11 -8.17 1.54
CA LEU A 124 29.90 -8.22 0.09
C LEU A 124 31.21 -8.23 -0.72
N ASP A 125 32.30 -7.72 -0.15
CA ASP A 125 33.62 -7.71 -0.81
C ASP A 125 34.32 -9.06 -0.66
N LYS A 126 34.21 -9.69 0.52
CA LYS A 126 34.89 -10.95 0.84
C LYS A 126 34.06 -12.20 0.54
N GLY A 127 32.74 -12.09 0.46
CA GLY A 127 31.81 -13.22 0.32
C GLY A 127 31.72 -14.09 1.58
N THR A 128 32.10 -13.57 2.75
CA THR A 128 32.05 -14.27 4.04
C THR A 128 30.84 -13.82 4.84
N GLN A 129 30.27 -14.71 5.65
CA GLN A 129 29.12 -14.39 6.50
C GLN A 129 29.35 -14.78 7.96
N GLU A 130 28.67 -14.05 8.84
CA GLU A 130 28.52 -14.35 10.25
C GLU A 130 27.02 -14.53 10.56
N VAL A 131 26.69 -15.52 11.40
CA VAL A 131 25.31 -15.84 11.78
C VAL A 131 25.14 -15.68 13.28
N ILE A 132 24.13 -14.92 13.67
CA ILE A 132 23.73 -14.68 15.06
C ILE A 132 22.36 -15.34 15.29
N GLU A 133 22.31 -16.27 16.23
CA GLU A 133 21.13 -17.06 16.55
C GLU A 133 20.11 -16.29 17.39
N GLN A 134 18.83 -16.67 17.27
CA GLN A 134 17.72 -16.20 18.13
C GLN A 134 17.56 -14.68 18.17
N ILE A 135 17.57 -14.04 16.99
CA ILE A 135 17.47 -12.60 16.91
C ILE A 135 16.09 -12.09 17.32
N LYS A 136 16.08 -11.03 18.13
CA LYS A 136 14.86 -10.28 18.49
C LYS A 136 14.70 -9.00 17.67
N SER A 137 15.76 -8.21 17.60
CA SER A 137 15.77 -6.93 16.88
C SER A 137 17.19 -6.53 16.50
N PHE A 138 17.35 -5.76 15.43
CA PHE A 138 18.62 -5.18 15.03
C PHE A 138 18.43 -3.81 14.37
N LYS A 139 19.46 -2.97 14.41
CA LYS A 139 19.55 -1.69 13.71
C LYS A 139 20.95 -1.53 13.11
N ILE A 140 21.00 -0.84 11.98
CA ILE A 140 22.23 -0.33 11.37
C ILE A 140 22.10 1.19 11.22
N PRO A 141 23.21 1.95 11.23
CA PRO A 141 23.16 3.38 10.97
C PRO A 141 22.71 3.72 9.54
N ALA A 142 22.12 4.91 9.37
CA ALA A 142 21.57 5.36 8.09
C ALA A 142 22.63 5.93 7.14
N GLU A 143 23.43 6.92 7.59
CA GLU A 143 24.38 7.64 6.71
C GLU A 143 25.85 7.28 6.95
N TRP A 144 26.16 6.48 7.97
CA TRP A 144 27.52 5.99 8.26
C TRP A 144 27.53 4.46 8.43
N SER A 145 28.70 3.88 8.65
CA SER A 145 28.89 2.43 8.56
C SER A 145 29.95 1.87 9.51
N GLY A 146 30.09 0.55 9.49
CA GLY A 146 31.05 -0.20 10.30
C GLY A 146 30.48 -0.72 11.61
N TRP A 147 29.20 -0.48 11.93
CA TRP A 147 28.59 -0.89 13.19
C TRP A 147 27.17 -1.44 13.02
N ILE A 148 26.79 -2.34 13.92
CA ILE A 148 25.43 -2.89 14.07
C ILE A 148 25.10 -3.00 15.56
N ALA A 149 23.81 -2.84 15.89
CA ALA A 149 23.28 -3.01 17.24
C ALA A 149 22.13 -4.02 17.23
N TYR A 150 22.17 -5.03 18.09
CA TYR A 150 21.18 -6.11 18.08
C TYR A 150 20.90 -6.73 19.46
N GLN A 151 19.75 -7.38 19.59
CA GLN A 151 19.32 -8.10 20.79
C GLN A 151 18.92 -9.54 20.44
N THR A 152 19.29 -10.49 21.31
CA THR A 152 18.96 -11.93 21.18
C THR A 152 18.14 -12.43 22.36
N GLU A 153 17.31 -13.45 22.14
CA GLU A 153 16.63 -14.16 23.25
C GLU A 153 17.64 -15.10 23.95
N LYS A 154 17.62 -15.21 25.30
CA LYS A 154 18.54 -16.09 26.05
C LYS A 154 18.15 -17.56 25.91
N THR A 155 19.14 -18.42 25.65
CA THR A 155 19.03 -19.88 25.79
C THR A 155 19.21 -20.30 27.25
N ASP A 156 18.12 -20.47 27.99
CA ASP A 156 18.17 -21.18 29.27
C ASP A 156 18.51 -22.67 29.02
N THR A 157 19.80 -23.00 29.00
CA THR A 157 20.30 -24.40 28.98
C THR A 157 20.65 -24.93 30.37
N THR A 158 20.31 -24.23 31.46
CA THR A 158 20.49 -24.72 32.83
C THR A 158 19.17 -24.92 33.57
N SER A 159 18.79 -26.20 33.70
CA SER A 159 17.81 -26.77 34.66
C SER A 159 16.43 -26.10 34.75
N ARG A 160 15.46 -26.64 34.01
CA ARG A 160 14.03 -26.55 34.36
C ARG A 160 13.78 -27.31 35.66
N SER A 161 13.72 -26.60 36.78
CA SER A 161 13.00 -27.01 37.99
C SER A 161 12.34 -25.80 38.65
N ASP A 162 11.01 -25.81 38.62
CA ASP A 162 10.09 -25.17 39.57
C ASP A 162 10.16 -23.66 39.81
N LYS A 163 9.38 -22.89 39.02
CA LYS A 163 8.17 -22.17 39.48
C LYS A 163 7.64 -21.27 38.36
N LYS A 164 6.43 -21.57 37.88
CA LYS A 164 5.63 -20.65 37.06
C LYS A 164 5.00 -19.58 37.96
N GLU A 165 5.56 -18.39 37.94
CA GLU A 165 4.76 -17.18 38.13
C GLU A 165 4.51 -16.57 36.74
N LYS A 166 3.24 -16.52 36.34
CA LYS A 166 2.79 -15.67 35.24
C LYS A 166 3.01 -14.22 35.67
N LYS A 167 4.09 -13.58 35.23
CA LYS A 167 4.19 -12.11 35.22
C LYS A 167 3.46 -11.58 33.99
N ASN A 168 2.43 -10.79 34.24
CA ASN A 168 1.74 -9.99 33.23
C ASN A 168 2.72 -8.97 32.63
N GLY A 169 2.86 -8.98 31.30
CA GLY A 169 3.05 -7.78 30.48
C GLY A 169 4.16 -6.78 30.82
N LYS A 170 5.35 -7.22 31.27
CA LYS A 170 6.55 -6.38 31.19
C LYS A 170 7.41 -6.86 30.03
N ASP A 171 7.85 -5.93 29.19
CA ASP A 171 8.83 -6.23 28.13
C ASP A 171 10.04 -6.91 28.77
N GLU A 172 10.39 -8.08 28.24
CA GLU A 172 11.55 -8.82 28.71
C GLU A 172 12.80 -8.04 28.27
N THR A 173 13.54 -7.46 29.22
CA THR A 173 14.74 -6.69 28.92
C THR A 173 15.84 -7.62 28.43
N LEU A 174 16.36 -7.38 27.24
CA LEU A 174 17.38 -8.22 26.60
C LEU A 174 18.74 -7.51 26.61
N PRO A 175 19.86 -8.25 26.63
CA PRO A 175 21.17 -7.64 26.41
C PRO A 175 21.24 -7.02 25.01
N LEU A 176 21.82 -5.83 24.92
CA LEU A 176 22.18 -5.16 23.67
C LEU A 176 23.64 -5.47 23.35
N VAL A 177 23.90 -5.98 22.15
CA VAL A 177 25.25 -6.10 21.62
C VAL A 177 25.48 -5.02 20.58
N ILE A 178 26.55 -4.25 20.75
CA ILE A 178 27.06 -3.30 19.75
C ILE A 178 28.32 -3.92 19.16
N LYS A 179 28.33 -4.12 17.84
CA LYS A 179 29.40 -4.83 17.13
C LYS A 179 30.00 -3.97 16.03
N ASN A 180 31.33 -3.92 15.97
CA ASN A 180 32.07 -3.37 14.86
C ASN A 180 32.25 -4.42 13.76
N LEU A 181 31.77 -4.10 12.56
CA LEU A 181 31.76 -5.01 11.42
C LEU A 181 33.15 -5.18 10.75
N ILE A 182 34.10 -4.29 11.05
CA ILE A 182 35.42 -4.26 10.41
C ILE A 182 36.44 -5.08 11.19
N ASN A 183 36.55 -4.85 12.50
CA ASN A 183 37.53 -5.51 13.37
C ASN A 183 36.91 -6.62 14.24
N GLY A 184 35.58 -6.75 14.29
CA GLY A 184 34.87 -7.77 15.07
C GLY A 184 34.75 -7.46 16.56
N GLU A 185 35.11 -6.26 17.01
CA GLU A 185 34.99 -5.84 18.40
C GLU A 185 33.51 -5.76 18.82
N GLU A 186 33.21 -6.31 20.00
CA GLU A 186 31.86 -6.35 20.57
C GLU A 186 31.85 -5.76 21.98
N LYS A 187 30.78 -5.04 22.28
CA LYS A 187 30.44 -4.57 23.62
C LYS A 187 28.99 -4.96 23.91
N GLU A 188 28.78 -5.64 25.03
CA GLU A 188 27.46 -6.03 25.51
C GLU A 188 27.03 -5.13 26.68
N PHE A 189 25.77 -4.70 26.64
CA PHE A 189 25.10 -3.96 27.71
C PHE A 189 23.86 -4.73 28.17
N PRO A 190 23.75 -5.12 29.45
CA PRO A 190 22.63 -5.91 29.92
C PRO A 190 21.35 -5.07 30.10
N ALA A 191 20.21 -5.77 30.11
CA ALA A 191 18.89 -5.23 30.45
C ALA A 191 18.46 -3.99 29.64
N VAL A 192 18.72 -3.97 28.33
CA VAL A 192 18.36 -2.83 27.45
C VAL A 192 16.93 -2.96 26.94
N SER A 193 16.17 -1.87 27.05
CA SER A 193 14.76 -1.80 26.59
C SER A 193 14.59 -1.01 25.29
N SER A 194 15.50 -0.08 24.98
CA SER A 194 15.49 0.69 23.74
C SER A 194 16.88 1.17 23.35
N TYR A 195 17.11 1.34 22.04
CA TYR A 195 18.37 1.81 21.49
C TYR A 195 18.17 2.44 20.11
N GLU A 196 18.97 3.46 19.78
CA GLU A 196 18.88 4.21 18.53
C GLU A 196 20.26 4.70 18.08
N PHE A 197 20.55 4.55 16.79
CA PHE A 197 21.74 5.17 16.17
C PHE A 197 21.40 6.60 15.76
N SER A 198 22.37 7.50 15.86
CA SER A 198 22.25 8.78 15.15
C SER A 198 22.39 8.60 13.65
N GLU A 199 21.78 9.53 12.92
CA GLU A 199 21.76 9.53 11.45
C GLU A 199 23.15 9.77 10.86
N GLU A 200 23.86 10.82 11.29
CA GLU A 200 25.11 11.28 10.66
C GLU A 200 26.40 10.92 11.42
N ASN A 201 26.36 10.93 12.76
CA ASN A 201 27.55 10.73 13.61
C ASN A 201 27.61 9.33 14.22
N LYS A 202 28.80 8.89 14.64
CA LYS A 202 29.07 7.54 15.17
C LYS A 202 28.64 7.35 16.63
N ILE A 203 27.39 7.69 16.93
CA ILE A 203 26.82 7.66 18.28
C ILE A 203 25.62 6.71 18.31
N LEU A 204 25.50 5.97 19.42
CA LEU A 204 24.30 5.20 19.76
C LEU A 204 23.84 5.62 21.15
N ALA A 205 22.54 5.87 21.31
CA ALA A 205 21.94 6.03 22.62
C ALA A 205 21.14 4.77 22.98
N PHE A 206 21.10 4.40 24.26
CA PHE A 206 20.26 3.30 24.74
C PHE A 206 19.76 3.52 26.18
N VAL A 207 18.69 2.81 26.52
CA VAL A 207 18.11 2.78 27.87
C VAL A 207 18.33 1.39 28.48
N SER A 208 18.94 1.33 29.66
CA SER A 208 19.04 0.09 30.46
C SER A 208 18.15 0.18 31.69
N GLU A 209 17.42 -0.89 31.99
CA GLU A 209 16.66 -1.06 33.24
C GLU A 209 17.56 -1.46 34.43
N GLY A 210 18.84 -1.72 34.15
CA GLY A 210 19.85 -2.14 35.11
C GLY A 210 19.69 -3.57 35.62
N ASP A 211 20.77 -4.13 36.14
CA ASP A 211 20.81 -5.43 36.82
C ASP A 211 21.81 -5.41 37.99
N SER A 212 22.35 -6.57 38.39
CA SER A 212 23.33 -6.64 39.48
C SER A 212 24.72 -6.11 39.12
N VAL A 213 25.04 -5.94 37.84
CA VAL A 213 26.38 -5.59 37.33
C VAL A 213 26.38 -4.33 36.47
N PHE A 214 25.22 -3.83 36.06
CA PHE A 214 25.07 -2.60 35.29
C PHE A 214 23.96 -1.73 35.87
N ASP A 215 24.21 -0.44 36.03
CA ASP A 215 23.23 0.48 36.58
C ASP A 215 22.07 0.71 35.59
N ALA A 216 20.92 1.11 36.13
CA ALA A 216 19.82 1.57 35.31
C ALA A 216 20.05 3.02 34.89
N GLY A 217 19.62 3.37 33.69
CA GLY A 217 19.73 4.75 33.20
C GLY A 217 19.71 4.87 31.69
N VAL A 218 20.00 6.09 31.23
CA VAL A 218 20.16 6.40 29.81
C VAL A 218 21.64 6.62 29.53
N TYR A 219 22.11 6.00 28.44
CA TYR A 219 23.51 5.96 28.08
C TYR A 219 23.71 6.43 26.65
N VAL A 220 24.84 7.09 26.44
CA VAL A 220 25.38 7.39 25.11
C VAL A 220 26.66 6.60 24.95
N TRP A 221 26.79 5.94 23.82
CA TRP A 221 27.98 5.19 23.44
C TRP A 221 28.60 5.84 22.20
N GLU A 222 29.88 6.21 22.32
CA GLU A 222 30.66 6.85 21.26
C GLU A 222 32.08 6.30 21.24
N ASN A 223 32.52 5.77 20.09
CA ASN A 223 33.89 5.30 19.86
C ASN A 223 34.45 4.38 20.98
N GLY A 224 33.62 3.47 21.49
CA GLY A 224 34.02 2.51 22.54
C GLY A 224 33.89 3.02 23.98
N ASN A 225 33.51 4.28 24.18
CA ASN A 225 33.26 4.84 25.51
C ASN A 225 31.76 4.95 25.78
N GLU A 226 31.31 4.43 26.92
CA GLU A 226 29.98 4.69 27.45
C GLU A 226 29.97 5.88 28.42
N GLN A 227 29.01 6.80 28.23
CA GLN A 227 28.66 7.85 29.19
C GLN A 227 27.24 7.60 29.70
N LYS A 228 27.08 7.49 31.02
CA LYS A 228 25.77 7.51 31.67
C LYS A 228 25.28 8.96 31.70
N ILE A 229 24.31 9.29 30.86
CA ILE A 229 23.76 10.65 30.75
C ILE A 229 22.59 10.87 31.71
N LEU A 230 21.96 9.82 32.23
CA LEU A 230 20.99 9.93 33.32
C LEU A 230 21.08 8.71 34.24
N ASP A 231 21.29 8.95 35.53
CA ASP A 231 21.33 7.92 36.57
C ASP A 231 19.98 7.83 37.28
N ALA A 232 19.05 7.08 36.69
CA ALA A 232 17.71 6.92 37.25
C ALA A 232 17.07 5.60 36.83
N LYS A 233 16.30 5.02 37.76
CA LYS A 233 15.33 3.97 37.44
C LYS A 233 13.99 4.63 37.10
N GLY A 234 13.36 4.18 36.02
CA GLY A 234 12.12 4.80 35.56
C GLY A 234 11.53 4.09 34.35
N ASP A 235 10.39 4.60 33.89
CA ASP A 235 9.83 4.26 32.59
C ASP A 235 10.32 5.29 31.56
N PHE A 236 10.94 4.83 30.47
CA PHE A 236 11.54 5.66 29.44
C PHE A 236 10.84 5.45 28.10
N LYS A 237 10.58 6.54 27.37
CA LYS A 237 9.93 6.51 26.05
C LYS A 237 10.65 7.42 25.06
N GLN A 238 10.55 7.05 23.78
CA GLN A 238 10.92 7.88 22.63
C GLN A 238 12.37 8.41 22.63
N LEU A 239 13.35 7.54 22.89
CA LEU A 239 14.75 7.90 22.76
C LEU A 239 15.07 8.42 21.35
N THR A 240 15.45 9.69 21.24
CA THR A 240 15.61 10.42 19.98
C THR A 240 16.94 11.19 19.97
N LEU A 241 17.67 11.11 18.87
CA LEU A 241 18.91 11.86 18.66
C LEU A 241 18.68 13.00 17.67
N SER A 242 19.42 14.10 17.82
CA SER A 242 19.55 15.10 16.75
C SER A 242 20.29 14.48 15.55
N LYS A 243 20.13 15.05 14.34
CA LYS A 243 20.80 14.55 13.13
C LYS A 243 22.33 14.42 13.32
N THR A 244 22.91 15.48 13.87
CA THR A 244 24.33 15.56 14.23
C THR A 244 24.66 14.91 15.58
N ALA A 245 23.72 14.22 16.23
CA ALA A 245 23.92 13.48 17.48
C ALA A 245 24.52 14.22 18.69
N ASN A 246 24.61 15.55 18.62
CA ASN A 246 25.10 16.39 19.72
C ASN A 246 24.04 16.60 20.81
N LYS A 247 22.82 16.09 20.59
CA LYS A 247 21.71 16.15 21.52
C LYS A 247 20.96 14.84 21.54
N VAL A 248 20.55 14.41 22.74
CA VAL A 248 19.71 13.25 22.96
C VAL A 248 18.51 13.69 23.80
N ALA A 249 17.31 13.43 23.30
CA ALA A 249 16.07 13.73 23.99
C ALA A 249 15.27 12.44 24.24
N PHE A 250 14.58 12.39 25.37
CA PHE A 250 13.71 11.27 25.74
C PHE A 250 12.68 11.72 26.79
N LEU A 251 11.63 10.93 26.93
CA LEU A 251 10.65 11.08 28.00
C LEU A 251 10.98 10.10 29.12
N ALA A 252 10.91 10.54 30.38
CA ALA A 252 11.11 9.66 31.52
C ALA A 252 10.16 9.97 32.69
N ASP A 253 9.65 8.91 33.33
CA ASP A 253 9.05 8.97 34.67
C ASP A 253 9.96 8.21 35.65
N THR A 254 10.62 8.96 36.53
CA THR A 254 11.56 8.46 37.54
C THR A 254 10.95 8.41 38.94
N THR A 255 9.67 8.75 39.10
CA THR A 255 8.99 8.83 40.40
C THR A 255 8.62 7.46 40.98
N GLY A 256 8.55 6.44 40.13
CA GLY A 256 8.13 5.08 40.52
C GLY A 256 6.64 4.95 40.86
N SER A 257 5.84 5.98 40.55
CA SER A 257 4.41 5.99 40.81
C SER A 257 3.63 5.06 39.86
N LYS A 258 2.40 4.72 40.28
CA LYS A 258 1.49 3.85 39.50
C LYS A 258 0.93 4.59 38.28
N GLU A 259 0.67 5.88 38.42
CA GLU A 259 0.27 6.79 37.35
C GLU A 259 1.51 7.45 36.76
N LYS A 260 1.75 7.24 35.47
CA LYS A 260 2.99 7.69 34.83
C LYS A 260 2.95 9.19 34.60
N SER A 261 3.92 9.90 35.18
CA SER A 261 4.11 11.34 34.98
C SER A 261 5.44 11.59 34.27
N TYR A 262 5.40 11.73 32.94
CA TYR A 262 6.61 11.93 32.14
C TYR A 262 7.11 13.37 32.22
N ALA A 263 8.43 13.52 32.31
CA ALA A 263 9.13 14.76 32.02
C ALA A 263 9.97 14.61 30.74
N LEU A 264 10.20 15.72 30.05
CA LEU A 264 11.05 15.79 28.86
C LEU A 264 12.49 16.11 29.27
N TYR A 265 13.39 15.19 28.95
CA TYR A 265 14.81 15.31 29.21
C TYR A 265 15.58 15.64 27.95
N LEU A 266 16.63 16.44 28.11
CA LEU A 266 17.59 16.77 27.07
C LEU A 266 19.01 16.64 27.59
N TRP A 267 19.84 15.90 26.87
CA TRP A 267 21.28 15.94 26.99
C TRP A 267 21.86 16.69 25.79
N SER A 268 22.80 17.61 26.03
CA SER A 268 23.45 18.44 24.99
C SER A 268 24.97 18.54 25.18
N GLY A 269 25.63 17.41 25.49
CA GLY A 269 27.08 17.36 25.73
C GLY A 269 27.54 17.70 27.15
N ASN A 270 26.59 17.92 28.08
CA ASN A 270 26.87 18.14 29.51
C ASN A 270 27.20 16.81 30.22
N GLU A 271 27.55 16.87 31.52
CA GLU A 271 27.77 15.67 32.34
C GLU A 271 26.50 14.80 32.47
N SER A 272 25.31 15.42 32.58
CA SER A 272 24.03 14.73 32.71
C SER A 272 22.91 15.42 31.90
N ALA A 273 21.84 14.67 31.64
CA ALA A 273 20.62 15.14 30.99
C ALA A 273 19.76 15.94 31.98
N GLU A 274 19.16 17.02 31.49
CA GLU A 274 18.37 17.95 32.30
C GLU A 274 16.90 17.92 31.87
N ILE A 275 16.01 18.21 32.82
CA ILE A 275 14.58 18.38 32.53
C ILE A 275 14.39 19.76 31.88
N ILE A 276 13.90 19.77 30.64
CA ILE A 276 13.60 20.99 29.89
C ILE A 276 12.10 21.31 29.86
N ALA A 277 11.25 20.31 30.11
CA ALA A 277 9.82 20.52 30.37
C ALA A 277 9.28 19.40 31.27
N ALA A 278 8.37 19.77 32.18
CA ALA A 278 7.61 18.85 33.02
C ALA A 278 6.13 19.29 33.01
N ASN A 279 5.25 18.48 33.60
CA ASN A 279 3.79 18.72 33.59
C ASN A 279 3.35 20.03 34.26
N ASP A 280 4.18 20.64 35.11
CA ASP A 280 3.91 21.95 35.75
C ASP A 280 4.42 23.15 34.90
N ASN A 281 4.97 22.90 33.71
CA ASN A 281 5.40 23.96 32.81
C ASN A 281 4.20 24.78 32.35
N LYS A 282 4.25 26.10 32.57
CA LYS A 282 3.17 27.05 32.24
C LYS A 282 2.75 27.08 30.76
N ALA A 283 3.57 26.55 29.86
CA ALA A 283 3.22 26.42 28.45
C ALA A 283 2.23 25.30 28.17
N ILE A 284 2.16 24.28 29.04
CA ILE A 284 1.22 23.17 28.93
C ILE A 284 -0.15 23.66 29.45
N PRO A 285 -1.25 23.42 28.70
CA PRO A 285 -2.59 23.82 29.14
C PRO A 285 -2.98 23.22 30.49
N GLU A 286 -3.85 23.92 31.23
CA GLU A 286 -4.38 23.41 32.49
C GLU A 286 -5.15 22.08 32.26
N GLY A 287 -4.87 21.08 33.09
CA GLY A 287 -5.44 19.73 32.96
C GLY A 287 -4.82 18.88 31.84
N TRP A 288 -3.67 19.28 31.29
CA TRP A 288 -2.90 18.51 30.31
C TRP A 288 -1.57 18.03 30.88
N GLU A 289 -0.98 17.02 30.24
CA GLU A 289 0.32 16.44 30.58
C GLU A 289 1.16 16.17 29.32
N ILE A 290 2.46 15.90 29.52
CA ILE A 290 3.36 15.44 28.47
C ILE A 290 2.96 14.01 28.07
N SER A 291 2.62 13.83 26.79
CA SER A 291 2.13 12.57 26.26
C SER A 291 3.26 11.74 25.66
N SER A 292 3.36 10.48 26.09
CA SER A 292 4.28 9.51 25.48
C SER A 292 3.80 8.95 24.14
N ASN A 293 2.61 9.35 23.66
CA ASN A 293 2.07 8.93 22.37
C ASN A 293 2.40 9.91 21.22
N GLY A 294 2.74 11.17 21.52
CA GLY A 294 3.13 12.17 20.52
C GLY A 294 4.62 12.11 20.19
N ARG A 295 4.97 12.16 18.90
CA ARG A 295 6.36 12.00 18.43
C ARG A 295 7.29 13.09 18.99
N LEU A 296 8.42 12.66 19.55
CA LEU A 296 9.57 13.49 19.91
C LEU A 296 10.50 13.64 18.69
N SER A 297 10.83 14.88 18.31
CA SER A 297 11.72 15.13 17.15
C SER A 297 12.37 16.51 17.18
N PHE A 298 13.61 16.61 16.74
CA PHE A 298 14.30 17.89 16.54
C PHE A 298 13.89 18.57 15.23
N SER A 299 13.97 19.90 15.19
CA SER A 299 14.04 20.63 13.91
C SER A 299 15.34 20.29 13.19
N ASP A 300 15.34 20.43 11.87
CA ASP A 300 16.51 20.09 11.05
C ASP A 300 17.76 20.92 11.41
N ASN A 301 17.58 22.18 11.82
CA ASN A 301 18.65 23.03 12.33
C ASN A 301 19.05 22.79 13.80
N ASN A 302 18.41 21.83 14.49
CA ASN A 302 18.65 21.46 15.89
C ASN A 302 18.46 22.59 16.92
N GLU A 303 17.67 23.62 16.59
CA GLU A 303 17.33 24.73 17.49
C GLU A 303 16.03 24.50 18.29
N ARG A 304 15.20 23.55 17.85
CA ARG A 304 13.88 23.30 18.43
C ARG A 304 13.69 21.80 18.65
N LEU A 305 12.95 21.47 19.70
CA LEU A 305 12.54 20.11 20.02
C LEU A 305 11.01 20.05 20.13
N PHE A 306 10.40 19.30 19.24
CA PHE A 306 8.95 19.09 19.20
C PHE A 306 8.57 17.87 20.03
N PHE A 307 7.52 17.97 20.82
CA PHE A 307 7.04 16.90 21.69
C PHE A 307 5.50 16.92 21.77
N GLY A 308 4.92 15.85 22.30
CA GLY A 308 3.48 15.71 22.45
C GLY A 308 2.96 16.11 23.84
N THR A 309 1.82 16.78 23.88
CA THR A 309 0.99 16.96 25.09
C THR A 309 -0.39 16.35 24.87
N ALA A 310 -1.14 16.08 25.93
CA ALA A 310 -2.52 15.61 25.85
C ALA A 310 -3.30 15.98 27.13
N PRO A 311 -4.64 16.09 27.07
CA PRO A 311 -5.47 16.15 28.26
C PRO A 311 -5.19 14.96 29.18
N VAL A 312 -5.16 15.20 30.50
CA VAL A 312 -5.03 14.12 31.49
C VAL A 312 -6.22 13.17 31.35
N PRO A 313 -6.00 11.85 31.20
CA PRO A 313 -7.09 10.89 31.09
C PRO A 313 -8.01 10.92 32.32
N ALA A 314 -9.32 10.85 32.09
CA ALA A 314 -10.27 10.75 33.20
C ALA A 314 -10.05 9.45 33.99
N GLU A 315 -10.06 9.55 35.32
CA GLU A 315 -9.98 8.39 36.19
C GLU A 315 -11.22 7.50 36.03
N LYS A 316 -11.00 6.18 35.98
CA LYS A 316 -12.11 5.22 36.03
C LYS A 316 -12.72 5.25 37.43
N ASP A 317 -14.05 5.35 37.50
CA ASP A 317 -14.78 5.16 38.74
C ASP A 317 -14.61 3.71 39.22
N THR A 318 -13.74 3.51 40.22
CA THR A 318 -13.45 2.20 40.81
C THR A 318 -14.42 1.81 41.92
N THR A 319 -15.42 2.66 42.21
CA THR A 319 -16.43 2.36 43.24
C THR A 319 -17.54 1.42 42.73
N LYS A 320 -17.67 1.28 41.40
CA LYS A 320 -18.62 0.39 40.75
C LYS A 320 -17.93 -0.87 40.25
N LEU A 321 -18.61 -1.99 40.39
CA LEU A 321 -18.19 -3.24 39.75
C LEU A 321 -18.41 -3.15 38.24
N GLU A 322 -17.61 -3.88 37.46
CA GLU A 322 -17.74 -3.93 36.00
C GLU A 322 -19.15 -4.36 35.55
N GLU A 323 -19.77 -5.28 36.30
CA GLU A 323 -21.15 -5.75 36.07
C GLU A 323 -22.23 -4.70 36.37
N GLU A 324 -21.91 -3.64 37.11
CA GLU A 324 -22.82 -2.53 37.41
C GLU A 324 -22.75 -1.40 36.37
N ILE A 325 -21.77 -1.44 35.47
CA ILE A 325 -21.57 -0.45 34.40
C ILE A 325 -22.29 -0.95 33.14
N PRO A 326 -23.38 -0.29 32.70
CA PRO A 326 -24.06 -0.71 31.48
C PRO A 326 -23.13 -0.62 30.26
N MET A 327 -23.06 -1.69 29.46
CA MET A 327 -22.45 -1.68 28.13
C MET A 327 -23.43 -1.03 27.14
N LEU A 328 -23.45 0.30 27.11
CA LEU A 328 -24.41 1.10 26.35
C LEU A 328 -23.69 2.09 25.44
N ASP A 329 -24.05 2.06 24.14
CA ASP A 329 -23.71 3.10 23.17
C ASP A 329 -24.93 4.01 22.96
N ILE A 330 -24.77 5.31 23.17
CA ILE A 330 -25.83 6.31 22.95
C ILE A 330 -25.53 7.06 21.67
N TRP A 331 -26.51 7.10 20.76
CA TRP A 331 -26.41 7.82 19.49
C TRP A 331 -27.25 9.08 19.57
N HIS A 332 -26.68 10.23 19.19
CA HIS A 332 -27.37 11.51 19.27
C HIS A 332 -27.45 12.15 17.88
N TRP A 333 -28.63 12.59 17.47
CA TRP A 333 -28.88 13.04 16.09
C TRP A 333 -28.02 14.23 15.63
N ASN A 334 -27.48 15.01 16.57
CA ASN A 334 -26.67 16.22 16.31
C ASN A 334 -25.26 16.12 16.92
N GLU A 335 -24.70 14.92 17.00
CA GLU A 335 -23.28 14.73 17.33
C GLU A 335 -22.39 15.07 16.14
N GLU A 336 -21.17 15.59 16.39
CA GLU A 336 -20.23 15.95 15.31
C GLU A 336 -19.72 14.72 14.56
N GLU A 337 -19.39 13.66 15.30
CA GLU A 337 -18.97 12.37 14.76
C GLU A 337 -19.90 11.28 15.28
N LEU A 338 -20.40 10.40 14.42
CA LEU A 338 -21.24 9.27 14.83
C LEU A 338 -20.54 8.40 15.87
N GLN A 339 -21.31 7.87 16.83
CA GLN A 339 -20.83 6.91 17.84
C GLN A 339 -19.99 5.76 17.24
N THR A 340 -20.35 5.25 16.06
CA THR A 340 -19.57 4.21 15.37
C THR A 340 -18.19 4.67 14.92
N VAL A 341 -18.06 5.92 14.49
CA VAL A 341 -16.77 6.53 14.13
C VAL A 341 -15.94 6.72 15.39
N GLN A 342 -16.54 7.20 16.49
CA GLN A 342 -15.88 7.34 17.79
C GLN A 342 -15.35 6.01 18.30
N LEU A 343 -16.15 4.94 18.27
CA LEU A 343 -15.74 3.60 18.69
C LEU A 343 -14.59 3.04 17.83
N ASN A 344 -14.68 3.22 16.51
CA ASN A 344 -13.63 2.80 15.58
C ASN A 344 -12.32 3.56 15.81
N ASN A 345 -12.44 4.84 16.18
CA ASN A 345 -11.31 5.73 16.42
C ASN A 345 -10.81 5.70 17.87
N LYS A 346 -11.51 5.06 18.81
CA LYS A 346 -11.26 5.13 20.25
C LYS A 346 -9.79 4.94 20.63
N SER A 347 -9.14 3.88 20.14
CA SER A 347 -7.73 3.60 20.44
C SER A 347 -6.78 4.68 19.91
N ARG A 348 -7.12 5.30 18.76
CA ARG A 348 -6.38 6.43 18.20
C ARG A 348 -6.62 7.69 19.03
N ASP A 349 -7.87 7.96 19.40
CA ASP A 349 -8.26 9.18 20.10
C ASP A 349 -7.80 9.17 21.57
N GLU A 350 -7.80 8.01 22.25
CA GLU A 350 -7.17 7.80 23.56
C GLU A 350 -5.65 8.03 23.53
N LYS A 351 -5.03 7.83 22.36
CA LYS A 351 -3.59 8.07 22.13
C LYS A 351 -3.32 9.40 21.43
N LYS A 352 -4.35 10.22 21.22
CA LYS A 352 -4.19 11.50 20.55
C LYS A 352 -3.23 12.37 21.35
N SER A 353 -2.35 13.04 20.64
CA SER A 353 -1.41 13.99 21.21
C SER A 353 -1.35 15.22 20.33
N TYR A 354 -1.10 16.34 20.99
CA TYR A 354 -1.08 17.68 20.42
C TYR A 354 0.35 18.21 20.45
N LEU A 355 0.80 18.76 19.33
CA LEU A 355 2.17 19.23 19.18
C LEU A 355 2.48 20.43 20.10
N ALA A 356 3.60 20.35 20.80
CA ALA A 356 4.26 21.43 21.53
C ALA A 356 5.74 21.51 21.11
N VAL A 357 6.41 22.60 21.49
CA VAL A 357 7.82 22.83 21.17
C VAL A 357 8.58 23.42 22.34
N VAL A 358 9.84 23.04 22.49
CA VAL A 358 10.84 23.76 23.30
C VAL A 358 11.84 24.44 22.36
N HIS A 359 12.02 25.76 22.53
CA HIS A 359 13.09 26.52 21.90
C HIS A 359 14.36 26.36 22.71
N LEU A 360 15.41 25.75 22.13
CA LEU A 360 16.57 25.30 22.90
C LEU A 360 17.53 26.44 23.28
N SER A 361 17.45 27.60 22.61
CA SER A 361 18.33 28.74 22.88
C SER A 361 17.99 29.47 24.19
N ASP A 362 16.72 29.50 24.56
CA ASP A 362 16.20 30.16 25.77
C ASP A 362 15.38 29.23 26.68
N ASN A 363 15.35 27.94 26.35
CA ASN A 363 14.59 26.89 27.04
C ASN A 363 13.10 27.22 27.21
N LYS A 364 12.50 27.92 26.25
CA LYS A 364 11.10 28.33 26.30
C LYS A 364 10.20 27.28 25.64
N ALA A 365 9.28 26.72 26.42
CA ALA A 365 8.21 25.85 25.90
C ALA A 365 7.01 26.65 25.36
N VAL A 366 6.33 26.13 24.35
CA VAL A 366 5.12 26.70 23.73
C VAL A 366 4.19 25.58 23.26
N GLN A 367 2.90 25.63 23.63
CA GLN A 367 1.86 24.77 23.06
C GLN A 367 1.48 25.27 21.66
N LEU A 368 1.45 24.39 20.66
CA LEU A 368 1.22 24.78 19.26
C LEU A 368 -0.11 24.26 18.72
N GLU A 369 -0.38 22.97 18.91
CA GLU A 369 -1.63 22.35 18.49
C GLU A 369 -2.66 22.42 19.62
N THR A 370 -3.93 22.59 19.25
CA THR A 370 -5.06 22.63 20.19
C THR A 370 -6.16 21.73 19.66
N GLU A 371 -7.20 21.52 20.47
CA GLU A 371 -8.34 20.69 20.05
C GLU A 371 -9.08 21.24 18.83
N LEU A 372 -8.90 22.53 18.50
CA LEU A 372 -9.45 23.18 17.32
C LEU A 372 -9.02 22.50 16.01
N PHE A 373 -7.79 21.98 15.94
CA PHE A 373 -7.22 21.45 14.72
C PHE A 373 -7.52 19.95 14.56
N SER A 374 -7.75 19.54 13.31
CA SER A 374 -7.86 18.14 12.91
C SER A 374 -6.56 17.62 12.30
N GLY A 375 -5.59 18.50 12.04
CA GLY A 375 -4.23 18.14 11.64
C GLY A 375 -3.29 19.35 11.57
N ILE A 376 -2.00 19.06 11.61
CA ILE A 376 -0.90 20.03 11.65
C ILE A 376 0.28 19.50 10.82
N ASP A 377 0.99 20.38 10.13
CA ASP A 377 2.15 20.05 9.31
C ASP A 377 3.28 21.06 9.59
N LEU A 378 4.49 20.55 9.86
CA LEU A 378 5.68 21.38 10.01
C LEU A 378 6.09 21.98 8.66
N ILE A 379 6.51 23.24 8.66
CA ILE A 379 7.03 23.93 7.48
C ILE A 379 8.57 23.94 7.53
N ASN A 380 9.21 23.71 6.38
CA ASN A 380 10.67 23.69 6.23
C ASN A 380 11.34 22.81 7.31
N LYS A 381 10.87 21.57 7.46
CA LYS A 381 11.37 20.59 8.44
C LYS A 381 11.46 21.14 9.88
N GLY A 382 10.54 22.03 10.26
CA GLY A 382 10.45 22.64 11.59
C GLY A 382 11.27 23.92 11.78
N ASN A 383 11.98 24.38 10.75
CA ASN A 383 12.83 25.58 10.81
C ASN A 383 12.06 26.89 10.62
N ALA A 384 10.88 26.87 9.97
CA ALA A 384 10.09 28.07 9.71
C ALA A 384 9.46 28.66 10.99
N ASP A 385 9.18 29.97 11.04
CA ASP A 385 8.55 30.61 12.22
C ASP A 385 7.06 30.31 12.39
N TYR A 386 6.44 29.76 11.34
CA TYR A 386 5.07 29.29 11.34
C TYR A 386 5.00 27.81 11.01
N LEU A 387 3.92 27.18 11.45
CA LEU A 387 3.47 25.88 10.96
C LEU A 387 2.09 26.01 10.31
N LEU A 388 1.71 24.99 9.56
CA LEU A 388 0.41 24.89 8.92
C LEU A 388 -0.52 24.03 9.79
N ALA A 389 -1.72 24.51 10.08
CA ALA A 389 -2.77 23.72 10.72
C ALA A 389 -4.08 23.80 9.92
N TYR A 390 -4.94 22.79 10.07
CA TYR A 390 -6.24 22.76 9.40
C TYR A 390 -7.30 22.07 10.27
N SER A 391 -8.57 22.39 10.01
CA SER A 391 -9.71 21.83 10.74
C SER A 391 -10.88 21.50 9.81
N ASN A 392 -11.37 20.26 9.89
CA ASN A 392 -12.66 19.85 9.29
C ASN A 392 -13.80 19.81 10.32
N ARG A 393 -13.54 20.09 11.60
CA ARG A 393 -14.53 19.94 12.68
C ARG A 393 -15.83 20.73 12.44
N PRO A 394 -15.80 21.99 11.96
CA PRO A 394 -17.04 22.72 11.68
C PRO A 394 -17.95 22.07 10.63
N TYR A 395 -17.41 21.12 9.86
CA TYR A 395 -18.07 20.46 8.73
C TYR A 395 -18.25 18.95 8.95
N ALA A 396 -17.96 18.44 10.16
CA ALA A 396 -17.93 17.01 10.45
C ALA A 396 -19.24 16.28 10.07
N VAL A 397 -20.39 16.92 10.34
CA VAL A 397 -21.71 16.42 9.96
C VAL A 397 -21.90 16.41 8.43
N GLN A 398 -21.49 17.45 7.71
CA GLN A 398 -21.62 17.52 6.25
C GLN A 398 -20.79 16.46 5.54
N VAL A 399 -19.57 16.22 6.03
CA VAL A 399 -18.64 15.20 5.53
C VAL A 399 -19.21 13.77 5.64
N MET A 400 -20.27 13.56 6.42
CA MET A 400 -20.91 12.25 6.49
C MET A 400 -21.55 11.82 5.17
N TRP A 401 -22.15 12.74 4.42
CA TRP A 401 -22.75 12.45 3.11
C TRP A 401 -21.97 13.06 1.96
N GLU A 402 -21.16 14.08 2.19
CA GLU A 402 -20.24 14.61 1.17
C GLU A 402 -18.93 13.82 1.14
N GLY A 403 -18.54 13.32 -0.04
CA GLY A 403 -17.29 12.60 -0.21
C GLY A 403 -16.05 13.52 -0.23
N HIS A 404 -14.87 12.93 -0.36
CA HIS A 404 -13.61 13.65 -0.57
C HIS A 404 -13.63 14.47 -1.88
N PRO A 405 -13.07 15.70 -1.99
CA PRO A 405 -12.28 16.40 -0.98
C PRO A 405 -13.11 16.97 0.16
N ASN A 406 -12.56 16.90 1.38
CA ASN A 406 -13.23 17.38 2.59
C ASN A 406 -13.18 18.91 2.68
N HIS A 407 -14.15 19.48 3.40
CA HIS A 407 -14.19 20.88 3.78
C HIS A 407 -13.16 21.15 4.89
N LEU A 408 -12.30 22.14 4.69
CA LEU A 408 -11.22 22.48 5.60
C LEU A 408 -11.05 24.00 5.79
N ASP A 409 -10.89 24.41 7.05
CA ASP A 409 -10.36 25.72 7.42
C ASP A 409 -8.84 25.62 7.55
N PHE A 410 -8.10 26.63 7.08
CA PHE A 410 -6.63 26.68 7.11
C PHE A 410 -6.14 27.74 8.09
N TYR A 411 -5.08 27.42 8.81
CA TYR A 411 -4.48 28.28 9.83
C TYR A 411 -2.95 28.30 9.71
N LEU A 412 -2.36 29.43 10.05
CA LEU A 412 -0.94 29.53 10.38
C LEU A 412 -0.81 29.69 11.90
N VAL A 413 0.06 28.89 12.53
CA VAL A 413 0.36 28.99 13.96
C VAL A 413 1.80 29.47 14.13
N HIS A 414 2.01 30.54 14.88
CA HIS A 414 3.33 31.11 15.12
C HIS A 414 4.07 30.33 16.22
N ILE A 415 5.23 29.78 15.90
CA ILE A 415 5.90 28.75 16.74
C ILE A 415 6.45 29.33 18.06
N ARG A 416 6.73 30.62 18.15
CA ARG A 416 7.24 31.25 19.39
C ARG A 416 6.16 31.70 20.38
N THR A 417 4.91 31.79 19.93
CA THR A 417 3.80 32.33 20.73
C THR A 417 2.61 31.37 20.85
N GLY A 418 2.43 30.45 19.91
CA GLY A 418 1.24 29.59 19.83
C GLY A 418 0.01 30.31 19.26
N GLU A 419 0.13 31.59 18.93
CA GLU A 419 -0.95 32.36 18.32
C GLU A 419 -1.23 31.85 16.91
N HIS A 420 -2.51 31.71 16.58
CA HIS A 420 -2.95 31.20 15.28
C HIS A 420 -3.82 32.21 14.55
N LYS A 421 -3.71 32.22 13.22
CA LYS A 421 -4.51 33.05 12.32
C LYS A 421 -5.14 32.18 11.24
N MET A 422 -6.46 32.26 11.10
CA MET A 422 -7.16 31.64 9.97
C MET A 422 -6.81 32.40 8.68
N ILE A 423 -6.41 31.66 7.65
CA ILE A 423 -6.07 32.22 6.33
C ILE A 423 -7.11 31.85 5.26
N LYS A 424 -7.83 30.74 5.44
CA LYS A 424 -8.88 30.28 4.54
C LYS A 424 -9.97 29.59 5.34
N LYS A 425 -11.22 29.80 4.96
CA LYS A 425 -12.39 29.15 5.55
C LYS A 425 -13.06 28.30 4.47
N ASP A 426 -13.56 27.13 4.87
CA ASP A 426 -14.44 26.28 4.07
C ASP A 426 -13.90 25.96 2.67
N CYS A 427 -12.66 25.45 2.60
CA CYS A 427 -12.02 25.10 1.34
C CYS A 427 -12.05 23.58 1.11
N ARG A 428 -12.57 23.14 -0.05
CA ARG A 428 -12.51 21.72 -0.46
C ARG A 428 -11.14 21.37 -1.05
N ALA A 429 -10.12 21.43 -0.20
CA ALA A 429 -8.73 21.26 -0.59
C ALA A 429 -7.86 20.88 0.62
N ARG A 430 -6.75 20.19 0.38
CA ARG A 430 -5.70 19.96 1.39
C ARG A 430 -4.54 20.96 1.17
N PRO A 431 -4.18 21.78 2.17
CA PRO A 431 -3.07 22.71 2.06
C PRO A 431 -1.72 22.01 2.24
N MET A 432 -0.69 22.53 1.58
CA MET A 432 0.69 22.08 1.64
C MET A 432 1.63 23.28 1.71
N SER A 433 2.88 23.09 2.09
CA SER A 433 3.92 24.12 2.14
C SER A 433 5.01 23.93 1.09
N SER A 434 5.55 25.03 0.58
CA SER A 434 6.73 25.02 -0.30
C SER A 434 7.99 24.58 0.48
N PRO A 435 9.02 24.05 -0.20
CA PRO A 435 10.25 23.56 0.44
C PRO A 435 10.89 24.53 1.43
N ASN A 436 11.08 25.79 1.04
CA ASN A 436 11.69 26.80 1.92
C ASN A 436 10.68 27.45 2.88
N GLY A 437 9.38 27.15 2.71
CA GLY A 437 8.33 27.67 3.57
C GLY A 437 7.93 29.12 3.27
N ASN A 438 8.19 29.64 2.08
CA ASN A 438 7.72 30.98 1.69
C ASN A 438 6.23 31.00 1.32
N TYR A 439 5.70 29.86 0.83
CA TYR A 439 4.34 29.73 0.34
C TYR A 439 3.61 28.55 0.95
N LEU A 440 2.29 28.69 1.07
CA LEU A 440 1.36 27.58 1.11
C LEU A 440 0.73 27.41 -0.27
N TYR A 441 0.28 26.22 -0.61
CA TYR A 441 -0.43 25.95 -1.86
C TYR A 441 -1.43 24.81 -1.73
N TRP A 442 -2.46 24.82 -2.57
CA TRP A 442 -3.51 23.81 -2.60
C TRP A 442 -4.24 23.80 -3.94
N TYR A 443 -4.90 22.68 -4.23
CA TYR A 443 -5.84 22.57 -5.34
C TYR A 443 -7.26 22.79 -4.83
N ASN A 444 -7.91 23.87 -5.24
CA ASN A 444 -9.31 24.15 -4.95
C ASN A 444 -10.20 23.35 -5.92
N ALA A 445 -10.83 22.29 -5.42
CA ALA A 445 -11.61 21.39 -6.26
C ALA A 445 -12.90 22.00 -6.81
N ILE A 446 -13.47 23.01 -6.16
CA ILE A 446 -14.69 23.68 -6.64
C ILE A 446 -14.40 24.55 -7.86
N ASP A 447 -13.36 25.37 -7.77
CA ASP A 447 -12.97 26.28 -8.86
C ASP A 447 -12.06 25.59 -9.89
N THR A 448 -11.58 24.38 -9.59
CA THR A 448 -10.62 23.60 -10.39
C THR A 448 -9.31 24.35 -10.65
N THR A 449 -8.81 25.03 -9.62
CA THR A 449 -7.61 25.88 -9.68
C THR A 449 -6.53 25.46 -8.69
N TRP A 450 -5.27 25.70 -9.03
CA TRP A 450 -4.19 25.76 -8.05
C TRP A 450 -4.06 27.18 -7.50
N ASN A 451 -3.94 27.26 -6.18
CA ASN A 451 -3.81 28.49 -5.43
C ASN A 451 -2.53 28.45 -4.61
N THR A 452 -1.93 29.62 -4.41
CA THR A 452 -0.77 29.84 -3.55
C THR A 452 -1.06 30.97 -2.56
N TYR A 453 -0.41 30.93 -1.41
CA TYR A 453 -0.50 31.96 -0.38
C TYR A 453 0.92 32.31 0.09
N ASN A 454 1.33 33.56 -0.12
CA ASN A 454 2.62 34.06 0.37
C ASN A 454 2.53 34.34 1.87
N ILE A 455 3.32 33.61 2.66
CA ILE A 455 3.25 33.67 4.13
C ILE A 455 3.69 35.04 4.66
N ALA A 456 4.72 35.64 4.05
CA ALA A 456 5.28 36.92 4.49
C ALA A 456 4.34 38.11 4.19
N THR A 457 3.72 38.12 3.01
CA THR A 457 2.84 39.24 2.59
C THR A 457 1.38 39.03 2.96
N GLY A 458 0.97 37.79 3.23
CA GLY A 458 -0.39 37.41 3.54
C GLY A 458 -1.36 37.46 2.34
N LYS A 459 -0.83 37.38 1.11
CA LYS A 459 -1.61 37.45 -0.12
C LYS A 459 -1.82 36.06 -0.74
N GLU A 460 -3.04 35.82 -1.21
CA GLU A 460 -3.42 34.64 -2.00
C GLU A 460 -3.38 34.96 -3.50
N PHE A 461 -2.94 33.99 -4.30
CA PHE A 461 -2.91 34.06 -5.76
C PHE A 461 -3.53 32.81 -6.36
N VAL A 462 -4.31 32.99 -7.44
CA VAL A 462 -4.73 31.89 -8.32
C VAL A 462 -3.68 31.75 -9.40
N VAL A 463 -3.00 30.60 -9.45
CA VAL A 463 -1.85 30.37 -10.32
C VAL A 463 -2.15 29.43 -11.50
N SER A 464 -3.34 28.82 -11.51
CA SER A 464 -3.86 28.12 -12.68
C SER A 464 -5.36 28.38 -12.84
N ILE A 465 -5.82 28.52 -14.08
CA ILE A 465 -7.25 28.56 -14.43
C ILE A 465 -7.55 27.58 -15.57
N PRO A 466 -8.73 26.93 -15.60
CA PRO A 466 -9.06 25.91 -16.60
C PRO A 466 -8.91 26.35 -18.05
N GLN A 467 -9.13 27.64 -18.34
CA GLN A 467 -9.00 28.19 -19.70
C GLN A 467 -7.55 28.24 -20.19
N GLN A 468 -6.57 28.19 -19.28
CA GLN A 468 -5.14 28.20 -19.59
C GLN A 468 -4.52 26.81 -19.43
N ILE A 469 -4.87 26.12 -18.34
CA ILE A 469 -4.32 24.82 -17.97
C ILE A 469 -5.44 23.98 -17.37
N GLN A 470 -5.77 22.87 -18.03
CA GLN A 470 -6.82 21.96 -17.55
C GLN A 470 -6.25 20.99 -16.50
N VAL A 471 -6.14 21.48 -15.27
CA VAL A 471 -5.51 20.76 -14.15
C VAL A 471 -6.43 19.75 -13.47
N ALA A 472 -7.74 19.87 -13.67
CA ALA A 472 -8.75 18.95 -13.14
C ALA A 472 -8.92 17.72 -14.02
N ASP A 473 -9.24 16.58 -13.40
CA ASP A 473 -9.47 15.32 -14.11
C ASP A 473 -10.65 15.41 -15.08
N GLU A 474 -10.31 15.48 -16.37
CA GLU A 474 -11.26 15.56 -17.49
C GLU A 474 -12.08 14.28 -17.68
N LEU A 475 -11.66 13.17 -17.05
CA LEU A 475 -12.32 11.85 -17.14
C LEU A 475 -13.23 11.54 -15.94
N ASN A 476 -13.40 12.50 -15.02
CA ASN A 476 -14.21 12.33 -13.82
C ASN A 476 -15.69 12.12 -14.17
N ASP A 477 -16.22 10.93 -13.86
CA ASP A 477 -17.60 10.53 -14.11
C ASP A 477 -18.40 10.28 -12.81
N ILE A 478 -17.89 10.76 -11.68
CA ILE A 478 -18.58 10.72 -10.39
C ILE A 478 -19.23 12.08 -10.06
N PRO A 479 -20.38 12.10 -9.35
CA PRO A 479 -21.08 13.32 -8.91
C PRO A 479 -20.37 14.01 -7.72
N ASN A 480 -19.10 14.34 -7.90
CA ASN A 480 -18.25 15.00 -6.93
C ASN A 480 -17.22 15.87 -7.67
N PRO A 481 -16.67 16.94 -7.06
CA PRO A 481 -15.68 17.77 -7.73
C PRO A 481 -14.46 16.95 -8.18
N PRO A 482 -13.93 17.20 -9.39
CA PRO A 482 -12.84 16.43 -9.94
C PRO A 482 -11.54 16.68 -9.15
N SER A 483 -10.74 15.62 -8.98
CA SER A 483 -9.37 15.74 -8.45
C SER A 483 -8.44 16.39 -9.47
N SER A 484 -7.30 16.92 -9.01
CA SER A 484 -6.26 17.42 -9.93
C SER A 484 -5.35 16.30 -10.44
N TYR A 485 -4.65 16.54 -11.55
CA TYR A 485 -3.53 15.69 -12.00
C TYR A 485 -2.26 15.78 -11.13
N GLY A 486 -2.25 16.62 -10.09
CA GLY A 486 -1.18 16.70 -9.09
C GLY A 486 -0.06 17.68 -9.43
N THR A 487 1.08 17.55 -8.74
CA THR A 487 2.24 18.46 -8.87
C THR A 487 3.53 17.66 -8.99
N ALA A 488 4.57 18.27 -9.60
CA ALA A 488 5.94 17.76 -9.61
C ALA A 488 6.79 18.36 -8.46
N GLY A 489 6.17 19.13 -7.56
CA GLY A 489 6.85 19.87 -6.50
C GLY A 489 7.19 21.31 -6.90
N TRP A 490 8.29 21.81 -6.36
CA TRP A 490 8.73 23.21 -6.51
C TRP A 490 10.15 23.25 -7.06
N LEU A 491 10.49 24.31 -7.79
CA LEU A 491 11.90 24.63 -8.07
C LEU A 491 12.60 25.14 -6.81
N GLN A 492 13.93 25.03 -6.78
CA GLN A 492 14.78 25.57 -5.71
C GLN A 492 14.41 27.02 -5.35
N HIS A 493 14.54 27.33 -4.05
CA HIS A 493 14.23 28.63 -3.48
C HIS A 493 12.77 29.08 -3.64
N ASP A 494 11.85 28.13 -3.82
CA ASP A 494 10.42 28.37 -4.08
C ASP A 494 10.16 29.24 -5.31
N LYS A 495 11.06 29.20 -6.31
CA LYS A 495 11.01 30.07 -7.49
C LYS A 495 9.74 29.85 -8.35
N ALA A 496 9.27 28.61 -8.44
CA ALA A 496 8.06 28.26 -9.17
C ALA A 496 7.43 26.97 -8.64
N LEU A 497 6.11 26.88 -8.74
CA LEU A 497 5.36 25.66 -8.51
C LEU A 497 5.23 24.89 -9.83
N LEU A 498 5.36 23.57 -9.79
CA LEU A 498 5.26 22.69 -10.95
C LEU A 498 3.99 21.86 -10.88
N ILE A 499 3.05 22.07 -11.79
CA ILE A 499 1.73 21.42 -11.81
C ILE A 499 1.53 20.59 -13.07
N TYR A 500 0.67 19.59 -13.00
CA TYR A 500 0.30 18.78 -14.15
C TYR A 500 -1.07 19.18 -14.69
N ASP A 501 -1.19 19.21 -16.02
CA ASP A 501 -2.47 18.91 -16.67
C ASP A 501 -2.52 17.38 -16.95
N ARG A 502 -3.51 16.88 -17.70
CA ARG A 502 -3.57 15.44 -18.00
C ARG A 502 -2.25 14.92 -18.57
N TYR A 503 -1.65 15.68 -19.47
CA TYR A 503 -0.55 15.25 -20.33
C TYR A 503 0.80 15.92 -20.04
N ASP A 504 0.80 17.20 -19.74
CA ASP A 504 1.97 18.07 -19.73
C ASP A 504 2.33 18.56 -18.32
N LEU A 505 3.62 18.86 -18.14
CA LEU A 505 4.18 19.54 -16.98
C LEU A 505 4.16 21.05 -17.23
N TRP A 506 3.67 21.81 -16.27
CA TRP A 506 3.59 23.26 -16.31
C TRP A 506 4.36 23.89 -15.16
N GLN A 507 5.03 25.00 -15.45
CA GLN A 507 5.64 25.87 -14.46
C GLN A 507 4.75 27.10 -14.27
N VAL A 508 4.40 27.38 -13.02
CA VAL A 508 3.60 28.56 -12.65
C VAL A 508 4.33 29.41 -11.61
N ASP A 509 4.24 30.72 -11.80
CA ASP A 509 4.75 31.72 -10.86
C ASP A 509 3.87 31.73 -9.60
N PRO A 510 4.43 31.62 -8.39
CA PRO A 510 3.65 31.50 -7.16
C PRO A 510 2.92 32.79 -6.78
N GLU A 511 3.20 33.91 -7.44
CA GLU A 511 2.47 35.17 -7.29
C GLU A 511 1.73 35.58 -8.57
N ASN A 512 1.70 34.70 -9.58
CA ASN A 512 1.06 34.93 -10.87
C ASN A 512 1.54 36.22 -11.59
N ASN A 513 2.81 36.56 -11.44
CA ASN A 513 3.41 37.73 -12.12
C ASN A 513 3.81 37.45 -13.58
N SER A 514 3.83 36.18 -13.98
CA SER A 514 4.17 35.74 -15.32
C SER A 514 3.23 34.65 -15.81
N ALA A 515 3.04 34.57 -17.13
CA ALA A 515 2.14 33.58 -17.73
C ALA A 515 2.68 32.15 -17.50
N PRO A 516 1.80 31.16 -17.27
CA PRO A 516 2.21 29.76 -17.15
C PRO A 516 3.00 29.27 -18.36
N LEU A 517 4.04 28.49 -18.09
CA LEU A 517 4.90 27.90 -19.12
C LEU A 517 4.64 26.39 -19.21
N ASN A 518 4.23 25.91 -20.39
CA ASN A 518 4.21 24.48 -20.69
C ASN A 518 5.65 24.01 -20.89
N VAL A 519 6.16 23.22 -19.94
CA VAL A 519 7.55 22.76 -19.90
C VAL A 519 7.77 21.60 -20.87
N THR A 520 6.77 20.71 -21.06
CA THR A 520 6.90 19.54 -21.96
C THR A 520 6.41 19.79 -23.38
N GLN A 521 5.58 20.80 -23.60
CA GLN A 521 5.15 21.40 -24.87
C GLN A 521 4.23 20.59 -25.79
N ASP A 522 4.30 19.26 -25.81
CA ASP A 522 3.63 18.43 -26.83
C ASP A 522 2.81 17.25 -26.29
N GLY A 523 2.72 17.05 -24.96
CA GLY A 523 2.02 15.93 -24.37
C GLY A 523 0.56 15.89 -24.78
N ARG A 524 -0.18 17.00 -24.62
CA ARG A 524 -1.61 17.08 -24.96
C ARG A 524 -1.87 16.90 -26.45
N LYS A 525 -0.97 17.39 -27.30
CA LYS A 525 -1.08 17.24 -28.76
C LYS A 525 -0.93 15.77 -29.18
N ASN A 526 -0.02 15.05 -28.52
CA ASN A 526 0.30 13.67 -28.83
C ASN A 526 -0.49 12.65 -27.99
N LYS A 527 -1.32 13.11 -27.05
CA LYS A 527 -1.97 12.28 -26.01
C LYS A 527 -0.97 11.43 -25.21
N THR A 528 0.17 12.02 -24.90
CA THR A 528 1.24 11.40 -24.13
C THR A 528 1.38 12.11 -22.80
N SER A 529 1.18 11.39 -21.70
CA SER A 529 1.28 11.90 -20.34
C SER A 529 2.72 11.82 -19.83
N TYR A 530 3.34 12.96 -19.54
CA TYR A 530 4.70 13.06 -18.97
C TYR A 530 4.66 13.27 -17.47
N ARG A 531 5.44 12.47 -16.73
CA ARG A 531 5.66 12.60 -15.28
C ARG A 531 7.14 12.62 -14.98
N LEU A 532 7.54 13.51 -14.07
CA LEU A 532 8.94 13.69 -13.68
C LEU A 532 9.36 12.58 -12.72
N VAL A 533 10.51 11.96 -12.99
CA VAL A 533 11.13 10.99 -12.08
C VAL A 533 12.15 11.72 -11.21
N ARG A 534 11.90 11.76 -9.91
CA ARG A 534 12.83 12.33 -8.92
C ARG A 534 13.58 11.22 -8.20
N PHE A 535 14.86 11.05 -8.53
CA PHE A 535 15.71 10.06 -7.87
C PHE A 535 16.08 10.50 -6.46
N ASN A 536 15.94 9.60 -5.48
CA ASN A 536 16.43 9.77 -4.11
C ASN A 536 15.92 11.03 -3.38
N ALA A 537 14.88 11.69 -3.90
CA ALA A 537 14.38 12.93 -3.33
C ALA A 537 13.49 12.66 -2.12
N GLU A 538 13.75 13.36 -1.02
CA GLU A 538 12.85 13.34 0.14
C GLU A 538 11.58 14.15 -0.12
N ARG A 539 10.52 13.83 0.63
CA ARG A 539 9.28 14.60 0.59
C ARG A 539 9.56 16.06 0.98
N GLY A 540 9.19 16.99 0.10
CA GLY A 540 9.37 18.42 0.32
C GLY A 540 10.71 18.97 -0.17
N GLU A 541 11.56 18.16 -0.80
CA GLU A 541 12.75 18.69 -1.47
C GLU A 541 12.41 19.42 -2.76
N ALA A 542 13.10 20.53 -3.01
CA ALA A 542 12.98 21.28 -4.24
C ALA A 542 13.71 20.58 -5.41
N LEU A 543 13.27 20.86 -6.63
CA LEU A 543 13.90 20.42 -7.86
C LEU A 543 14.99 21.40 -8.29
N ASP A 544 16.18 20.87 -8.59
CA ASP A 544 17.23 21.58 -9.30
C ASP A 544 17.04 21.41 -10.82
N PRO A 545 16.70 22.45 -11.58
CA PRO A 545 16.50 22.34 -13.02
C PRO A 545 17.82 22.21 -13.81
N SER A 546 18.98 22.42 -13.17
CA SER A 546 20.30 22.29 -13.82
C SER A 546 20.78 20.84 -13.92
N GLU A 547 20.20 19.94 -13.14
CA GLU A 547 20.51 18.51 -13.19
C GLU A 547 19.83 17.83 -14.39
N PRO A 548 20.44 16.79 -14.99
CA PRO A 548 19.75 15.97 -15.98
C PRO A 548 18.54 15.28 -15.37
N LEU A 549 17.37 15.48 -15.98
CA LEU A 549 16.11 14.92 -15.49
C LEU A 549 15.63 13.77 -16.36
N LEU A 550 14.77 12.93 -15.77
CA LEU A 550 14.11 11.83 -16.46
C LEU A 550 12.59 12.05 -16.45
N LEU A 551 11.96 11.92 -17.62
CA LEU A 551 10.51 11.85 -17.74
C LEU A 551 10.10 10.40 -18.02
N LYS A 552 9.08 9.94 -17.28
CA LYS A 552 8.29 8.76 -17.65
C LYS A 552 7.06 9.22 -18.41
N ALA A 553 6.86 8.66 -19.61
CA ALA A 553 5.72 8.94 -20.47
C ALA A 553 4.70 7.78 -20.43
N PHE A 554 3.42 8.08 -20.63
CA PHE A 554 2.36 7.10 -20.93
C PHE A 554 1.59 7.55 -22.16
N ASP A 555 1.44 6.68 -23.15
CA ASP A 555 0.75 6.98 -24.41
C ASP A 555 -0.67 6.41 -24.39
N ASP A 556 -1.70 7.26 -24.54
CA ASP A 556 -3.10 6.86 -24.39
C ASP A 556 -3.58 5.86 -25.46
N GLU A 557 -2.92 5.78 -26.62
CA GLU A 557 -3.33 4.93 -27.75
C GLU A 557 -2.70 3.54 -27.67
N SER A 558 -1.38 3.47 -27.46
CA SER A 558 -0.64 2.21 -27.34
C SER A 558 -0.64 1.62 -25.93
N LYS A 559 -1.03 2.42 -24.92
CA LYS A 559 -0.97 2.12 -23.48
C LYS A 559 0.46 1.88 -22.98
N ALA A 560 1.47 2.25 -23.77
CA ALA A 560 2.88 2.01 -23.49
C ALA A 560 3.53 3.10 -22.65
N ASN A 561 4.59 2.72 -21.93
CA ASN A 561 5.48 3.68 -21.28
C ASN A 561 6.80 3.85 -22.04
N SER A 562 7.35 5.05 -21.93
CA SER A 562 8.68 5.40 -22.45
C SER A 562 9.44 6.27 -21.46
N TYR A 563 10.77 6.28 -21.58
CA TYR A 563 11.67 7.16 -20.85
C TYR A 563 12.31 8.19 -21.77
N PHE A 564 12.37 9.43 -21.29
CA PHE A 564 13.00 10.55 -21.98
C PHE A 564 14.01 11.23 -21.07
N SER A 565 15.21 11.52 -21.57
CA SER A 565 16.08 12.50 -20.93
C SER A 565 15.49 13.88 -21.16
N PHE A 566 15.46 14.69 -20.12
CA PHE A 566 14.86 16.01 -20.11
C PHE A 566 15.88 17.05 -19.62
N ASP A 567 16.11 18.06 -20.46
CA ASP A 567 16.92 19.24 -20.16
C ASP A 567 15.95 20.42 -19.99
N TRP A 568 15.92 21.01 -18.80
CA TRP A 568 14.97 22.07 -18.46
C TRP A 568 15.15 23.32 -19.34
N GLU A 569 16.37 23.60 -19.78
CA GLU A 569 16.70 24.77 -20.59
C GLU A 569 16.45 24.53 -22.09
N LYS A 570 16.27 23.27 -22.51
CA LYS A 570 16.03 22.86 -23.90
C LYS A 570 14.92 21.80 -23.98
N PRO A 571 13.71 22.11 -23.50
CA PRO A 571 12.61 21.15 -23.44
C PRO A 571 12.24 20.56 -24.80
N GLU A 572 12.43 21.33 -25.88
CA GLU A 572 12.18 20.91 -27.26
C GLU A 572 13.14 19.81 -27.76
N LYS A 573 14.25 19.58 -27.04
CA LYS A 573 15.27 18.57 -27.37
C LYS A 573 15.20 17.33 -26.49
N LYS A 574 14.08 17.10 -25.81
CA LYS A 574 13.84 15.87 -25.06
C LYS A 574 14.08 14.66 -25.97
N LYS A 575 14.84 13.69 -25.45
CA LYS A 575 15.37 12.56 -26.24
C LYS A 575 14.87 11.25 -25.64
N THR A 576 14.28 10.41 -26.47
CA THR A 576 13.87 9.06 -26.08
C THR A 576 15.11 8.25 -25.67
N LEU A 577 15.07 7.71 -24.45
CA LEU A 577 16.08 6.82 -23.89
C LEU A 577 15.66 5.36 -24.03
N LEU A 578 14.38 5.08 -23.76
CA LEU A 578 13.78 3.77 -23.89
C LEU A 578 12.32 3.91 -24.29
N ASP A 579 11.88 3.14 -25.28
CA ASP A 579 10.50 3.03 -25.71
C ASP A 579 10.17 1.56 -26.04
N GLY A 580 8.91 1.32 -26.42
CA GLY A 580 8.40 0.02 -26.84
C GLY A 580 7.06 -0.30 -26.19
N ASN A 581 6.43 -1.39 -26.63
CA ASN A 581 5.13 -1.84 -26.11
C ASN A 581 5.28 -2.57 -24.76
N PHE A 582 5.72 -1.81 -23.75
CA PHE A 582 5.88 -2.26 -22.38
C PHE A 582 5.33 -1.22 -21.41
N LYS A 583 4.83 -1.68 -20.27
CA LYS A 583 4.76 -0.87 -19.07
C LYS A 583 6.13 -0.86 -18.41
N LEU A 584 6.59 0.30 -17.95
CA LEU A 584 7.91 0.48 -17.34
C LEU A 584 7.76 0.95 -15.90
N SER A 585 8.46 0.37 -14.93
CA SER A 585 8.44 0.84 -13.53
C SER A 585 9.32 2.07 -13.36
N THR A 586 8.92 3.05 -12.55
CA THR A 586 9.80 4.17 -12.18
C THR A 586 11.18 3.65 -11.73
N PRO A 587 12.29 4.03 -12.39
CA PRO A 587 13.61 3.49 -12.09
C PRO A 587 14.12 3.99 -10.74
N SER A 588 14.85 3.13 -10.02
CA SER A 588 15.62 3.48 -8.82
C SER A 588 17.09 3.70 -9.18
N LYS A 589 17.73 4.74 -8.64
CA LYS A 589 19.13 5.10 -8.92
C LYS A 589 20.02 4.88 -7.70
N ALA A 590 21.22 4.36 -7.93
CA ALA A 590 22.27 4.33 -6.92
C ALA A 590 22.64 5.75 -6.48
N LYS A 591 22.77 5.99 -5.17
CA LYS A 591 23.06 7.32 -4.61
C LYS A 591 24.31 7.94 -5.23
N ASP A 592 25.38 7.16 -5.33
CA ASP A 592 26.74 7.63 -5.66
C ASP A 592 27.25 7.11 -7.02
N ALA A 593 26.37 6.53 -7.85
CA ALA A 593 26.74 5.99 -9.16
C ALA A 593 25.63 6.16 -10.21
N ASP A 594 26.02 6.14 -11.47
CA ASP A 594 25.10 6.17 -12.63
C ASP A 594 24.61 4.76 -12.97
N VAL A 595 24.04 4.08 -11.96
CA VAL A 595 23.43 2.75 -12.08
C VAL A 595 21.96 2.88 -11.71
N LEU A 596 21.10 2.41 -12.61
CA LEU A 596 19.65 2.35 -12.46
C LEU A 596 19.18 0.90 -12.40
N VAL A 597 18.14 0.64 -11.61
CA VAL A 597 17.38 -0.61 -11.61
C VAL A 597 15.92 -0.30 -11.90
N PHE A 598 15.31 -1.05 -12.82
CA PHE A 598 13.90 -0.92 -13.20
C PHE A 598 13.36 -2.25 -13.71
N THR A 599 12.05 -2.34 -13.90
CA THR A 599 11.39 -3.46 -14.57
C THR A 599 10.69 -2.98 -15.84
N LYS A 600 10.56 -3.88 -16.80
CA LYS A 600 9.67 -3.73 -17.96
C LYS A 600 8.74 -4.93 -18.01
N GLU A 601 7.48 -4.67 -18.29
CA GLU A 601 6.46 -5.71 -18.30
C GLU A 601 5.49 -5.54 -19.46
N ASN A 602 4.93 -6.67 -19.87
CA ASN A 602 3.69 -6.75 -20.63
C ASN A 602 3.00 -8.05 -20.25
N PHE A 603 1.85 -8.36 -20.83
CA PHE A 603 1.11 -9.59 -20.51
C PHE A 603 1.95 -10.90 -20.61
N ARG A 604 3.05 -10.91 -21.39
CA ARG A 604 3.94 -12.07 -21.57
C ARG A 604 5.31 -11.89 -20.91
N THR A 605 5.76 -10.66 -20.69
CA THR A 605 7.09 -10.37 -20.13
C THR A 605 6.94 -10.12 -18.64
N TYR A 606 7.45 -11.07 -17.85
CA TYR A 606 7.53 -10.93 -16.41
C TYR A 606 8.41 -9.70 -16.05
N PRO A 607 8.05 -8.93 -15.01
CA PRO A 607 8.80 -7.74 -14.56
C PRO A 607 10.11 -8.13 -13.85
N ASP A 608 11.04 -8.74 -14.59
CA ASP A 608 12.41 -8.99 -14.09
C ASP A 608 13.16 -7.67 -13.89
N LEU A 609 14.05 -7.66 -12.90
CA LEU A 609 14.94 -6.54 -12.63
C LEU A 609 15.96 -6.40 -13.77
N LEU A 610 16.05 -5.19 -14.29
CA LEU A 610 17.02 -4.78 -15.31
C LEU A 610 17.93 -3.71 -14.73
N ALA A 611 19.24 -3.86 -14.91
CA ALA A 611 20.21 -2.81 -14.61
C ALA A 611 20.62 -2.07 -15.88
N THR A 612 20.85 -0.76 -15.74
CA THR A 612 21.33 0.09 -16.84
C THR A 612 22.02 1.34 -16.32
N ASP A 613 22.58 2.14 -17.23
CA ASP A 613 23.08 3.49 -16.94
C ASP A 613 22.00 4.56 -17.23
N LEU A 614 22.32 5.83 -17.01
CA LEU A 614 21.39 6.93 -17.30
C LEU A 614 21.00 7.05 -18.79
N ASN A 615 21.69 6.36 -19.71
CA ASN A 615 21.42 6.40 -21.14
C ASN A 615 20.49 5.28 -21.63
N PHE A 616 20.21 4.26 -20.81
CA PHE A 616 19.35 3.12 -21.13
C PHE A 616 19.78 2.26 -22.34
N LYS A 617 20.95 2.51 -22.93
CA LYS A 617 21.40 1.85 -24.18
C LYS A 617 21.69 0.37 -23.99
N LYS A 618 22.22 -0.01 -22.83
CA LYS A 618 22.52 -1.40 -22.47
C LYS A 618 21.70 -1.77 -21.25
N GLN A 619 20.77 -2.69 -21.41
CA GLN A 619 19.97 -3.27 -20.34
C GLN A 619 20.52 -4.66 -20.03
N VAL A 620 20.84 -4.92 -18.77
CA VAL A 620 21.30 -6.22 -18.31
C VAL A 620 20.23 -6.81 -17.42
N GLN A 621 19.76 -8.02 -17.73
CA GLN A 621 18.80 -8.73 -16.90
C GLN A 621 19.50 -9.27 -15.65
N ILE A 622 18.93 -8.96 -14.49
CA ILE A 622 19.51 -9.21 -13.16
C ILE A 622 18.78 -10.35 -12.43
N SER A 623 17.49 -10.50 -12.71
CA SER A 623 16.67 -11.60 -12.19
C SER A 623 16.12 -12.46 -13.32
N ASP A 624 15.80 -13.70 -12.97
CA ASP A 624 14.94 -14.61 -13.74
C ASP A 624 14.01 -15.26 -12.72
N ALA A 625 12.98 -14.51 -12.30
CA ALA A 625 12.13 -14.88 -11.17
C ALA A 625 10.90 -15.71 -11.58
N ALA A 626 10.58 -15.77 -12.88
CA ALA A 626 9.50 -16.62 -13.40
C ALA A 626 9.93 -17.61 -14.50
N PRO A 627 11.04 -18.36 -14.34
CA PRO A 627 11.48 -19.33 -15.35
C PRO A 627 10.45 -20.44 -15.57
N GLN A 628 9.57 -20.69 -14.59
CA GLN A 628 8.46 -21.63 -14.68
C GLN A 628 7.44 -21.26 -15.78
N GLN A 629 7.35 -19.99 -16.19
CA GLN A 629 6.34 -19.53 -17.15
C GLN A 629 6.42 -20.24 -18.50
N LYS A 630 7.62 -20.63 -18.94
CA LYS A 630 7.85 -21.30 -20.23
C LYS A 630 7.19 -22.68 -20.33
N ASP A 631 6.85 -23.30 -19.19
CA ASP A 631 6.27 -24.64 -19.14
C ASP A 631 4.74 -24.62 -19.32
N PHE A 632 4.13 -23.43 -19.31
CA PHE A 632 2.69 -23.24 -19.35
C PHE A 632 2.19 -22.60 -20.64
N ILE A 633 0.98 -22.98 -21.05
CA ILE A 633 0.20 -22.22 -22.04
C ILE A 633 -0.12 -20.88 -21.38
N TRP A 634 0.44 -19.78 -21.87
CA TRP A 634 0.29 -18.49 -21.20
C TRP A 634 -0.96 -17.75 -21.66
N GLY A 635 -0.79 -16.85 -22.63
CA GLY A 635 -1.87 -16.18 -23.34
C GLY A 635 -1.37 -14.94 -24.07
N THR A 636 -2.23 -14.28 -24.82
CA THR A 636 -2.02 -12.93 -25.36
C THR A 636 -3.04 -11.97 -24.78
N ALA A 637 -2.72 -10.69 -24.72
CA ALA A 637 -3.66 -9.59 -24.50
C ALA A 637 -3.67 -8.68 -25.73
N GLU A 638 -4.85 -8.18 -26.11
CA GLU A 638 -5.00 -7.15 -27.15
C GLU A 638 -6.09 -6.15 -26.78
N LEU A 639 -6.00 -4.94 -27.31
CA LEU A 639 -7.03 -3.92 -27.18
C LEU A 639 -8.12 -4.16 -28.23
N VAL A 640 -9.37 -4.03 -27.82
CA VAL A 640 -10.54 -4.05 -28.71
C VAL A 640 -11.37 -2.79 -28.47
N SER A 641 -12.01 -2.29 -29.52
CA SER A 641 -12.80 -1.06 -29.45
C SER A 641 -14.17 -1.26 -30.08
N TRP A 642 -15.20 -0.73 -29.44
CA TRP A 642 -16.58 -0.80 -29.91
C TRP A 642 -17.33 0.49 -29.56
N ARG A 643 -18.57 0.61 -30.04
CA ARG A 643 -19.46 1.72 -29.67
C ARG A 643 -20.45 1.26 -28.60
N SER A 644 -20.56 2.03 -27.52
CA SER A 644 -21.61 1.83 -26.51
C SER A 644 -23.00 2.12 -27.09
N LEU A 645 -24.05 1.71 -26.40
CA LEU A 645 -25.44 2.06 -26.78
C LEU A 645 -25.70 3.57 -26.73
N ASP A 646 -24.89 4.31 -25.97
CA ASP A 646 -24.95 5.78 -25.87
C ASP A 646 -24.04 6.49 -26.91
N GLY A 647 -23.42 5.74 -27.82
CA GLY A 647 -22.63 6.28 -28.93
C GLY A 647 -21.17 6.61 -28.63
N LEU A 648 -20.70 6.35 -27.40
CA LEU A 648 -19.30 6.52 -27.00
C LEU A 648 -18.43 5.42 -27.62
N THR A 649 -17.24 5.77 -28.10
CA THR A 649 -16.21 4.77 -28.41
C THR A 649 -15.62 4.30 -27.09
N LEU A 650 -15.69 3.00 -26.84
CA LEU A 650 -15.13 2.34 -25.66
C LEU A 650 -14.01 1.40 -26.06
N GLU A 651 -13.14 1.13 -25.10
CA GLU A 651 -12.04 0.19 -25.21
C GLU A 651 -12.14 -0.90 -24.13
N GLY A 652 -11.43 -1.99 -24.34
CA GLY A 652 -11.32 -3.07 -23.39
C GLY A 652 -10.22 -4.03 -23.79
N THR A 653 -9.84 -4.91 -22.87
CA THR A 653 -8.79 -5.90 -23.13
C THR A 653 -9.39 -7.27 -23.43
N LEU A 654 -8.85 -7.95 -24.44
CA LEU A 654 -9.20 -9.31 -24.82
C LEU A 654 -8.00 -10.23 -24.61
N HIS A 655 -8.17 -11.25 -23.77
CA HIS A 655 -7.14 -12.21 -23.43
C HIS A 655 -7.46 -13.57 -24.04
N LYS A 656 -6.49 -14.16 -24.73
CA LYS A 656 -6.66 -15.40 -25.49
C LYS A 656 -5.60 -16.44 -25.10
N PRO A 657 -5.90 -17.75 -25.17
CA PRO A 657 -4.91 -18.81 -25.03
C PRO A 657 -3.70 -18.61 -25.96
N GLU A 658 -2.52 -19.07 -25.56
CA GLU A 658 -1.32 -18.93 -26.41
C GLU A 658 -1.40 -19.76 -27.70
N ASN A 659 -2.06 -20.92 -27.64
CA ASN A 659 -2.32 -21.82 -28.75
C ASN A 659 -3.71 -21.57 -29.39
N PHE A 660 -4.14 -20.31 -29.42
CA PHE A 660 -5.44 -19.91 -29.93
C PHE A 660 -5.61 -20.26 -31.42
N ASP A 661 -6.78 -20.79 -31.75
CA ASP A 661 -7.15 -21.25 -33.09
C ASP A 661 -8.51 -20.65 -33.46
N THR A 662 -8.52 -19.73 -34.42
CA THR A 662 -9.72 -19.01 -34.86
C THR A 662 -10.80 -19.93 -35.45
N SER A 663 -10.48 -21.18 -35.81
CA SER A 663 -11.46 -22.17 -36.27
C SER A 663 -12.21 -22.86 -35.13
N LYS A 664 -11.72 -22.73 -33.88
CA LYS A 664 -12.36 -23.30 -32.69
C LYS A 664 -13.32 -22.29 -32.04
N LYS A 665 -14.23 -22.83 -31.24
CA LYS A 665 -15.14 -22.06 -30.39
C LYS A 665 -14.70 -22.17 -28.93
N TYR A 666 -14.44 -21.04 -28.30
CA TYR A 666 -13.97 -20.94 -26.92
C TYR A 666 -15.09 -20.47 -25.98
N PRO A 667 -15.12 -20.97 -24.74
CA PRO A 667 -15.87 -20.31 -23.67
C PRO A 667 -15.22 -18.96 -23.34
N MET A 668 -16.04 -17.97 -22.99
CA MET A 668 -15.58 -16.63 -22.62
C MET A 668 -16.03 -16.27 -21.21
N ILE A 669 -15.17 -15.60 -20.44
CA ILE A 669 -15.54 -14.95 -19.18
C ILE A 669 -15.41 -13.43 -19.34
N VAL A 670 -16.49 -12.72 -19.02
CA VAL A 670 -16.53 -11.25 -18.99
C VAL A 670 -16.21 -10.78 -17.57
N ASN A 671 -15.11 -10.08 -17.36
CA ASN A 671 -14.65 -9.64 -16.05
C ASN A 671 -14.32 -8.15 -16.09
N PHE A 672 -15.04 -7.32 -15.34
CA PHE A 672 -14.92 -5.87 -15.38
C PHE A 672 -15.29 -5.25 -14.03
N TYR A 673 -14.91 -3.99 -13.85
CA TYR A 673 -15.20 -3.21 -12.65
C TYR A 673 -15.50 -1.75 -12.99
N GLU A 674 -14.52 -1.04 -13.56
CA GLU A 674 -14.72 0.30 -14.11
C GLU A 674 -13.97 0.43 -15.45
N LYS A 675 -12.73 0.91 -15.44
CA LYS A 675 -11.87 1.06 -16.63
C LYS A 675 -10.58 0.27 -16.39
N SER A 676 -10.18 -0.55 -17.36
CA SER A 676 -9.00 -1.43 -17.29
C SER A 676 -8.22 -1.47 -18.61
N SER A 677 -8.62 -0.74 -19.65
CA SER A 677 -7.90 -0.66 -20.93
C SER A 677 -6.46 -0.15 -20.79
N ASP A 678 -6.21 0.78 -19.88
CA ASP A 678 -4.87 1.29 -19.57
C ASP A 678 -3.96 0.22 -18.93
N GLU A 679 -4.52 -0.89 -18.45
CA GLU A 679 -3.79 -2.04 -17.89
C GLU A 679 -3.37 -3.07 -18.96
N LEU A 680 -3.56 -2.78 -20.26
CA LEU A 680 -3.27 -3.71 -21.37
C LEU A 680 -1.88 -4.36 -21.28
N LEU A 681 -0.87 -3.59 -20.87
CA LEU A 681 0.53 -4.00 -20.79
C LEU A 681 0.95 -4.36 -19.36
N GLU A 682 0.02 -4.61 -18.44
CA GLU A 682 0.39 -5.11 -17.11
C GLU A 682 0.65 -6.62 -17.16
N TYR A 683 1.71 -7.06 -16.48
CA TYR A 683 1.88 -8.47 -16.19
C TYR A 683 1.00 -8.83 -15.00
N ARG A 684 -0.05 -9.62 -15.24
CA ARG A 684 -0.95 -10.08 -14.18
C ARG A 684 -0.29 -11.23 -13.44
N MET A 685 0.38 -10.95 -12.31
CA MET A 685 1.03 -11.99 -11.51
C MET A 685 0.06 -13.14 -11.21
N PRO A 686 0.37 -14.40 -11.55
CA PRO A 686 -0.46 -15.52 -11.15
C PRO A 686 -0.58 -15.60 -9.64
N GLU A 687 -1.80 -15.54 -9.13
CA GLU A 687 -2.03 -15.54 -7.70
C GLU A 687 -3.37 -16.20 -7.34
N PRO A 688 -3.50 -16.80 -6.14
CA PRO A 688 -4.80 -17.18 -5.63
C PRO A 688 -5.55 -15.88 -5.28
N HIS A 689 -6.16 -15.25 -6.29
CA HIS A 689 -6.69 -13.90 -6.13
C HIS A 689 -7.85 -13.88 -5.13
N ARG A 690 -7.98 -12.78 -4.37
CA ARG A 690 -8.96 -12.67 -3.28
C ARG A 690 -10.41 -12.42 -3.74
N SER A 691 -10.61 -12.00 -4.99
CA SER A 691 -11.92 -11.45 -5.44
C SER A 691 -12.17 -11.44 -6.95
N THR A 692 -11.27 -12.01 -7.77
CA THR A 692 -11.37 -11.97 -9.24
C THR A 692 -10.80 -13.25 -9.82
N ILE A 693 -11.00 -13.48 -11.11
CA ILE A 693 -10.39 -14.57 -11.85
C ILE A 693 -8.88 -14.35 -12.08
N ASP A 694 -8.09 -15.42 -12.12
CA ASP A 694 -6.69 -15.38 -12.56
C ASP A 694 -6.58 -15.53 -14.08
N TYR A 695 -6.19 -14.47 -14.79
CA TYR A 695 -6.30 -14.43 -16.25
C TYR A 695 -5.45 -15.50 -16.92
N HIS A 696 -4.24 -15.76 -16.40
CA HIS A 696 -3.36 -16.78 -16.94
C HIS A 696 -3.90 -18.19 -16.69
N TYR A 697 -4.48 -18.48 -15.53
CA TYR A 697 -5.17 -19.74 -15.28
C TYR A 697 -6.26 -20.00 -16.32
N TYR A 698 -7.16 -19.04 -16.52
CA TYR A 698 -8.28 -19.22 -17.44
C TYR A 698 -7.83 -19.30 -18.90
N THR A 699 -6.92 -18.45 -19.37
CA THR A 699 -6.38 -18.56 -20.74
C THR A 699 -5.61 -19.86 -20.96
N SER A 700 -4.84 -20.31 -19.97
CA SER A 700 -4.12 -21.59 -20.01
C SER A 700 -5.07 -22.80 -20.07
N ASN A 701 -6.25 -22.67 -19.46
CA ASN A 701 -7.30 -23.70 -19.42
C ASN A 701 -8.35 -23.56 -20.52
N GLY A 702 -8.06 -22.78 -21.57
CA GLY A 702 -8.86 -22.71 -22.80
C GLY A 702 -10.04 -21.75 -22.75
N TYR A 703 -10.01 -20.75 -21.89
CA TYR A 703 -10.97 -19.64 -21.89
C TYR A 703 -10.43 -18.43 -22.64
N VAL A 704 -11.36 -17.65 -23.19
CA VAL A 704 -11.12 -16.25 -23.56
C VAL A 704 -11.60 -15.37 -22.40
N VAL A 705 -10.87 -14.30 -22.06
CA VAL A 705 -11.31 -13.33 -21.05
C VAL A 705 -11.49 -11.98 -21.71
N PHE A 706 -12.66 -11.36 -21.52
CA PHE A 706 -12.96 -10.02 -22.01
C PHE A 706 -13.17 -9.08 -20.84
N ASN A 707 -12.39 -8.00 -20.77
CA ASN A 707 -12.49 -6.98 -19.74
C ASN A 707 -12.80 -5.62 -20.37
N PRO A 708 -14.10 -5.26 -20.48
CA PRO A 708 -14.53 -3.98 -21.04
C PRO A 708 -14.44 -2.82 -20.06
N ASP A 709 -14.12 -1.62 -20.59
CA ASP A 709 -14.32 -0.38 -19.85
C ASP A 709 -15.81 -0.02 -19.76
N VAL A 710 -16.18 0.56 -18.63
CA VAL A 710 -17.51 1.09 -18.34
C VAL A 710 -17.41 2.59 -18.07
N HIS A 711 -18.19 3.36 -18.82
CA HIS A 711 -18.41 4.78 -18.59
C HIS A 711 -19.78 4.99 -17.94
N TYR A 712 -19.86 5.86 -16.94
CA TYR A 712 -21.08 6.03 -16.14
C TYR A 712 -21.82 7.32 -16.45
N ARG A 713 -23.14 7.22 -16.46
CA ARG A 713 -24.07 8.35 -16.40
C ARG A 713 -24.60 8.48 -14.98
N GLU A 714 -24.51 9.68 -14.41
CA GLU A 714 -25.08 9.97 -13.09
C GLU A 714 -26.56 9.51 -13.01
N GLY A 715 -26.91 8.87 -11.90
CA GLY A 715 -28.22 8.33 -11.59
C GLY A 715 -28.49 6.92 -12.09
N TYR A 716 -27.74 6.43 -13.10
CA TYR A 716 -28.06 5.19 -13.80
C TYR A 716 -26.86 4.24 -13.98
N PRO A 717 -26.09 3.94 -12.91
CA PRO A 717 -24.89 3.11 -13.02
C PRO A 717 -25.15 1.71 -13.59
N GLY A 718 -26.28 1.09 -13.29
CA GLY A 718 -26.61 -0.25 -13.81
C GLY A 718 -26.88 -0.24 -15.31
N GLU A 719 -27.65 0.74 -15.79
CA GLU A 719 -27.90 0.95 -17.21
C GLU A 719 -26.60 1.27 -17.96
N SER A 720 -25.74 2.13 -17.39
CA SER A 720 -24.43 2.41 -17.95
C SER A 720 -23.58 1.16 -18.13
N ALA A 721 -23.53 0.27 -17.14
CA ALA A 721 -22.83 -1.01 -17.26
C ALA A 721 -23.40 -1.86 -18.41
N PHE A 722 -24.73 -1.96 -18.53
CA PHE A 722 -25.37 -2.66 -19.64
C PHE A 722 -25.02 -2.05 -21.01
N ASN A 723 -25.13 -0.72 -21.14
CA ASN A 723 -24.89 0.02 -22.38
C ASN A 723 -23.43 -0.04 -22.85
N CYS A 724 -22.48 -0.22 -21.91
CA CYS A 724 -21.06 -0.38 -22.22
C CYS A 724 -20.71 -1.83 -22.56
N VAL A 725 -21.13 -2.78 -21.72
CA VAL A 725 -20.66 -4.17 -21.77
C VAL A 725 -21.34 -4.98 -22.88
N MET A 726 -22.65 -4.83 -23.06
CA MET A 726 -23.40 -5.70 -23.98
C MET A 726 -22.97 -5.54 -25.44
N PRO A 727 -22.79 -4.32 -26.00
CA PRO A 727 -22.25 -4.15 -27.35
C PRO A 727 -20.82 -4.67 -27.50
N GLY A 728 -20.00 -4.58 -26.45
CA GLY A 728 -18.65 -5.14 -26.44
C GLY A 728 -18.68 -6.67 -26.57
N ILE A 729 -19.56 -7.35 -25.82
CA ILE A 729 -19.75 -8.80 -25.97
C ILE A 729 -20.23 -9.16 -27.38
N THR A 730 -21.18 -8.40 -27.95
CA THR A 730 -21.64 -8.61 -29.33
C THR A 730 -20.49 -8.47 -30.32
N HIS A 731 -19.64 -7.46 -30.17
CA HIS A 731 -18.47 -7.28 -31.00
C HIS A 731 -17.52 -8.49 -30.96
N ILE A 732 -17.24 -9.03 -29.76
CA ILE A 732 -16.40 -10.24 -29.63
C ILE A 732 -17.06 -11.47 -30.27
N LEU A 733 -18.38 -11.61 -30.16
CA LEU A 733 -19.12 -12.71 -30.80
C LEU A 733 -19.03 -12.65 -32.33
N GLU A 734 -19.08 -11.45 -32.92
CA GLU A 734 -18.94 -11.22 -34.36
C GLU A 734 -17.56 -11.64 -34.90
N MET A 735 -16.52 -11.65 -34.05
CA MET A 735 -15.20 -12.15 -34.43
C MET A 735 -15.18 -13.68 -34.67
N GLY A 736 -16.23 -14.40 -34.27
CA GLY A 736 -16.49 -15.76 -34.75
C GLY A 736 -15.79 -16.90 -33.99
N PHE A 737 -15.03 -16.64 -32.94
CA PHE A 737 -14.32 -17.67 -32.16
C PHE A 737 -14.90 -17.94 -30.76
N VAL A 738 -15.92 -17.19 -30.31
CA VAL A 738 -16.62 -17.46 -29.05
C VAL A 738 -17.90 -18.28 -29.31
N ASP A 739 -18.22 -19.21 -28.41
CA ASP A 739 -19.52 -19.90 -28.38
C ASP A 739 -20.53 -19.03 -27.62
N PRO A 740 -21.61 -18.54 -28.26
CA PRO A 740 -22.63 -17.70 -27.60
C PRO A 740 -23.36 -18.41 -26.46
N LYS A 741 -23.28 -19.74 -26.34
CA LYS A 741 -23.87 -20.51 -25.24
C LYS A 741 -22.92 -20.71 -24.05
N ARG A 742 -21.68 -20.22 -24.13
CA ARG A 742 -20.62 -20.44 -23.15
C ARG A 742 -19.95 -19.13 -22.74
N ILE A 743 -20.79 -18.14 -22.40
CA ILE A 743 -20.33 -16.86 -21.84
C ILE A 743 -20.66 -16.82 -20.36
N GLY A 744 -19.65 -16.63 -19.51
CA GLY A 744 -19.84 -16.32 -18.09
C GLY A 744 -19.52 -14.86 -17.79
N ALA A 745 -19.93 -14.38 -16.62
CA ALA A 745 -19.45 -13.10 -16.08
C ALA A 745 -18.98 -13.25 -14.63
N GLN A 746 -18.02 -12.43 -14.23
CA GLN A 746 -17.50 -12.40 -12.88
C GLN A 746 -17.28 -10.97 -12.41
N GLY A 747 -17.75 -10.65 -11.21
CA GLY A 747 -17.46 -9.38 -10.55
C GLY A 747 -17.57 -9.48 -9.03
N HIS A 748 -16.83 -8.64 -8.31
CA HIS A 748 -16.87 -8.55 -6.84
C HIS A 748 -17.08 -7.09 -6.41
N SER A 749 -17.73 -6.85 -5.27
CA SER A 749 -18.04 -5.49 -4.77
C SER A 749 -18.90 -4.71 -5.79
N TRP A 750 -18.42 -3.57 -6.29
CA TRP A 750 -19.08 -2.84 -7.39
C TRP A 750 -19.28 -3.70 -8.64
N GLY A 751 -18.27 -4.47 -9.05
CA GLY A 751 -18.41 -5.46 -10.13
C GLY A 751 -19.48 -6.50 -9.83
N GLY A 752 -19.61 -6.91 -8.57
CA GLY A 752 -20.65 -7.84 -8.10
C GLY A 752 -22.06 -7.26 -8.27
N TYR A 753 -22.25 -5.99 -7.90
CA TYR A 753 -23.47 -5.26 -8.21
C TYR A 753 -23.75 -5.23 -9.72
N GLN A 754 -22.76 -4.89 -10.54
CA GLN A 754 -22.95 -4.77 -11.99
C GLN A 754 -23.36 -6.09 -12.64
N VAL A 755 -22.68 -7.20 -12.34
CA VAL A 755 -23.05 -8.50 -12.91
C VAL A 755 -24.39 -9.02 -12.38
N ALA A 756 -24.74 -8.72 -11.12
CA ALA A 756 -26.08 -8.99 -10.60
C ALA A 756 -27.15 -8.16 -11.33
N TYR A 757 -26.87 -6.88 -11.64
CA TYR A 757 -27.75 -6.05 -12.45
C TYR A 757 -27.91 -6.63 -13.87
N LEU A 758 -26.82 -6.98 -14.55
CA LEU A 758 -26.86 -7.58 -15.89
C LEU A 758 -27.69 -8.88 -15.92
N ALA A 759 -27.57 -9.72 -14.88
CA ALA A 759 -28.35 -10.96 -14.76
C ALA A 759 -29.87 -10.72 -14.80
N THR A 760 -30.35 -9.55 -14.36
CA THR A 760 -31.79 -9.19 -14.39
C THR A 760 -32.25 -8.62 -15.73
N ARG A 761 -31.32 -8.34 -16.66
CA ARG A 761 -31.57 -7.64 -17.92
C ARG A 761 -31.33 -8.51 -19.16
N THR A 762 -30.64 -9.63 -19.03
CA THR A 762 -30.31 -10.52 -20.15
C THR A 762 -30.11 -11.97 -19.71
N ASN A 763 -30.42 -12.90 -20.60
CA ASN A 763 -30.17 -14.34 -20.45
C ASN A 763 -28.94 -14.80 -21.26
N LEU A 764 -28.09 -13.86 -21.68
CA LEU A 764 -26.88 -14.16 -22.47
C LEU A 764 -25.86 -15.02 -21.71
N PHE A 765 -25.75 -14.80 -20.40
CA PHE A 765 -24.75 -15.48 -19.58
C PHE A 765 -25.22 -16.88 -19.17
N ALA A 766 -24.36 -17.87 -19.41
CA ALA A 766 -24.56 -19.25 -18.98
C ALA A 766 -24.31 -19.45 -17.46
N ALA A 767 -23.49 -18.59 -16.85
CA ALA A 767 -23.22 -18.58 -15.41
C ALA A 767 -22.61 -17.23 -14.97
N ILE A 768 -22.92 -16.78 -13.76
CA ILE A 768 -22.36 -15.55 -13.19
C ILE A 768 -21.83 -15.83 -11.78
N GLU A 769 -20.63 -15.35 -11.47
CA GLU A 769 -20.21 -15.14 -10.08
C GLU A 769 -20.32 -13.66 -9.71
N SER A 770 -20.99 -13.40 -8.60
CA SER A 770 -21.33 -12.09 -8.07
C SER A 770 -20.90 -11.99 -6.60
N GLY A 771 -19.65 -11.60 -6.37
CA GLY A 771 -19.05 -11.49 -5.05
C GLY A 771 -19.39 -10.18 -4.32
N ALA A 772 -19.68 -10.26 -3.02
CA ALA A 772 -20.07 -9.18 -2.11
C ALA A 772 -20.94 -8.07 -2.78
N PRO A 773 -22.05 -8.43 -3.45
CA PRO A 773 -22.81 -7.47 -4.25
C PRO A 773 -23.66 -6.56 -3.37
N VAL A 774 -23.93 -5.35 -3.84
CA VAL A 774 -25.01 -4.50 -3.32
C VAL A 774 -26.24 -4.74 -4.20
N VAL A 775 -27.21 -5.52 -3.72
CA VAL A 775 -28.43 -5.83 -4.50
C VAL A 775 -29.63 -4.95 -4.14
N ASN A 776 -29.55 -4.27 -3.00
CA ASN A 776 -30.57 -3.40 -2.44
C ASN A 776 -29.92 -2.11 -1.95
N MET A 777 -29.73 -1.16 -2.87
CA MET A 777 -29.13 0.13 -2.57
C MET A 777 -29.98 0.94 -1.58
N PHE A 778 -31.28 0.68 -1.50
CA PHE A 778 -32.19 1.37 -0.58
C PHE A 778 -31.89 1.00 0.88
N SER A 779 -31.79 -0.30 1.20
CA SER A 779 -31.44 -0.72 2.57
C SER A 779 -29.97 -0.44 2.90
N ALA A 780 -29.08 -0.52 1.91
CA ALA A 780 -27.66 -0.28 2.11
C ALA A 780 -27.31 1.21 2.33
N TYR A 781 -28.10 2.15 1.79
CA TYR A 781 -27.90 3.59 1.97
C TYR A 781 -27.85 4.02 3.44
N GLY A 782 -28.81 3.57 4.24
CA GLY A 782 -28.90 3.88 5.67
C GLY A 782 -27.96 3.05 6.56
N GLY A 783 -27.14 2.18 5.98
CA GLY A 783 -26.23 1.31 6.71
C GLY A 783 -24.93 2.00 7.15
N ILE A 784 -24.16 1.30 7.96
CA ILE A 784 -22.81 1.68 8.39
C ILE A 784 -21.77 0.88 7.60
N ARG A 785 -20.68 1.54 7.22
CA ARG A 785 -19.45 0.90 6.76
C ARG A 785 -18.61 0.59 8.00
N TRP A 786 -18.85 -0.57 8.61
CA TRP A 786 -18.30 -0.95 9.92
C TRP A 786 -16.78 -0.88 10.02
N GLY A 787 -16.06 -1.13 8.91
CA GLY A 787 -14.59 -0.99 8.89
C GLY A 787 -14.07 0.45 9.05
N SER A 788 -14.94 1.45 8.92
CA SER A 788 -14.61 2.87 9.17
C SER A 788 -15.52 3.55 10.20
N GLY A 789 -16.63 2.92 10.57
CA GLY A 789 -17.70 3.53 11.37
C GLY A 789 -18.56 4.58 10.62
N LEU A 790 -18.15 5.03 9.43
CA LEU A 790 -18.89 6.01 8.62
C LEU A 790 -20.25 5.47 8.15
N ASN A 791 -21.21 6.38 7.93
CA ASN A 791 -22.40 6.06 7.16
C ASN A 791 -22.03 5.79 5.69
N ARG A 792 -22.99 5.29 4.90
CA ARG A 792 -22.75 4.92 3.50
C ARG A 792 -23.30 5.92 2.49
N ALA A 793 -23.96 7.00 2.91
CA ALA A 793 -24.65 7.94 2.03
C ALA A 793 -23.72 8.52 0.95
N PHE A 794 -22.50 8.93 1.32
CA PHE A 794 -21.50 9.45 0.37
C PHE A 794 -21.13 8.47 -0.75
N GLN A 795 -21.22 7.16 -0.49
CA GLN A 795 -20.94 6.11 -1.49
C GLN A 795 -21.98 6.08 -2.60
N TYR A 796 -23.23 6.42 -2.24
CA TYR A 796 -24.35 6.43 -3.15
C TYR A 796 -24.51 7.78 -3.85
N GLU A 797 -24.43 8.86 -3.08
CA GLU A 797 -24.70 10.21 -3.57
C GLU A 797 -23.57 10.77 -4.42
N HIS A 798 -22.31 10.60 -3.99
CA HIS A 798 -21.17 11.34 -4.56
C HIS A 798 -20.12 10.48 -5.26
N THR A 799 -19.92 9.23 -4.83
CA THR A 799 -18.78 8.43 -5.30
C THR A 799 -19.22 7.24 -6.14
N GLN A 800 -18.84 6.01 -5.78
CA GLN A 800 -18.86 4.85 -6.65
C GLN A 800 -20.25 4.52 -7.25
N SER A 801 -21.34 4.69 -6.50
CA SER A 801 -22.67 4.37 -7.05
C SER A 801 -23.24 5.44 -7.96
N ARG A 802 -22.70 6.67 -7.90
CA ARG A 802 -23.03 7.76 -8.81
C ARG A 802 -24.54 8.06 -8.90
N ILE A 803 -25.33 7.87 -7.83
CA ILE A 803 -26.78 8.12 -7.86
C ILE A 803 -27.09 9.63 -7.90
N GLY A 804 -26.21 10.45 -7.32
CA GLY A 804 -26.24 11.92 -7.40
C GLY A 804 -27.24 12.60 -6.48
N LYS A 805 -28.09 11.83 -5.78
CA LYS A 805 -29.21 12.31 -4.96
C LYS A 805 -29.48 11.36 -3.82
N SER A 806 -29.97 11.87 -2.69
CA SER A 806 -30.38 11.07 -1.54
C SER A 806 -31.64 10.22 -1.82
N ILE A 807 -31.92 9.25 -0.96
CA ILE A 807 -33.12 8.39 -1.07
C ILE A 807 -34.44 9.16 -0.95
N TRP A 808 -34.42 10.35 -0.35
CA TRP A 808 -35.61 11.20 -0.21
C TRP A 808 -35.85 12.06 -1.44
N GLU A 809 -34.78 12.49 -2.12
CA GLU A 809 -34.85 13.30 -3.34
C GLU A 809 -35.17 12.44 -4.58
N ALA A 810 -34.61 11.23 -4.68
CA ALA A 810 -34.73 10.39 -5.87
C ALA A 810 -34.95 8.89 -5.56
N PRO A 811 -36.00 8.51 -4.79
CA PRO A 811 -36.21 7.13 -4.34
C PRO A 811 -36.28 6.11 -5.49
N LEU A 812 -36.83 6.49 -6.64
CA LEU A 812 -36.96 5.61 -7.80
C LEU A 812 -35.61 5.22 -8.40
N ARG A 813 -34.59 6.10 -8.35
CA ARG A 813 -33.24 5.75 -8.85
C ARG A 813 -32.63 4.60 -8.04
N TYR A 814 -32.84 4.58 -6.73
CA TYR A 814 -32.37 3.50 -5.86
C TYR A 814 -33.13 2.20 -6.12
N LEU A 815 -34.44 2.27 -6.37
CA LEU A 815 -35.26 1.11 -6.72
C LEU A 815 -34.81 0.49 -8.05
N GLU A 816 -34.65 1.32 -9.09
CA GLU A 816 -34.29 0.91 -10.45
C GLU A 816 -32.90 0.27 -10.53
N ASN A 817 -31.94 0.82 -9.78
CA ASN A 817 -30.57 0.30 -9.68
C ASN A 817 -30.42 -0.82 -8.63
N SER A 818 -31.50 -1.36 -8.07
CA SER A 818 -31.41 -2.46 -7.09
C SER A 818 -31.86 -3.79 -7.71
N PRO A 819 -30.92 -4.72 -8.05
CA PRO A 819 -31.24 -6.03 -8.63
C PRO A 819 -32.29 -6.83 -7.84
N LEU A 820 -32.35 -6.65 -6.52
CA LEU A 820 -33.29 -7.33 -5.61
C LEU A 820 -34.75 -7.26 -6.10
N PHE A 821 -35.16 -6.14 -6.67
CA PHE A 821 -36.57 -5.93 -7.10
C PHE A 821 -36.89 -6.53 -8.47
N THR A 822 -35.91 -7.16 -9.12
CA THR A 822 -36.06 -7.79 -10.45
C THR A 822 -35.43 -9.19 -10.51
N LEU A 823 -35.25 -9.86 -9.37
CA LEU A 823 -34.68 -11.21 -9.30
C LEU A 823 -35.51 -12.27 -10.02
N ASP A 824 -36.82 -12.06 -10.16
CA ASP A 824 -37.72 -12.95 -10.89
C ASP A 824 -37.31 -13.12 -12.37
N LYS A 825 -36.66 -12.09 -12.93
CA LYS A 825 -36.12 -12.06 -14.30
C LYS A 825 -34.83 -12.85 -14.48
N ILE A 826 -34.13 -13.20 -13.41
CA ILE A 826 -32.84 -13.92 -13.53
C ILE A 826 -33.13 -15.37 -13.94
N GLU A 827 -32.56 -15.82 -15.05
CA GLU A 827 -32.55 -17.24 -15.46
C GLU A 827 -31.16 -17.88 -15.35
N THR A 828 -30.11 -17.06 -15.26
CA THR A 828 -28.72 -17.48 -15.17
C THR A 828 -28.38 -18.05 -13.77
N PRO A 829 -27.68 -19.20 -13.69
CA PRO A 829 -27.09 -19.70 -12.44
C PRO A 829 -26.12 -18.71 -11.80
N ILE A 830 -26.28 -18.45 -10.49
CA ILE A 830 -25.49 -17.45 -9.76
C ILE A 830 -24.64 -18.09 -8.64
N LEU A 831 -23.33 -17.87 -8.65
CA LEU A 831 -22.45 -18.08 -7.50
C LEU A 831 -22.27 -16.75 -6.76
N ILE A 832 -22.45 -16.76 -5.44
CA ILE A 832 -22.27 -15.58 -4.58
C ILE A 832 -21.15 -15.91 -3.59
N MET A 833 -20.15 -15.04 -3.46
CA MET A 833 -19.19 -15.09 -2.37
C MET A 833 -19.34 -13.83 -1.51
N HIS A 834 -19.73 -13.98 -0.24
CA HIS A 834 -19.87 -12.85 0.68
C HIS A 834 -19.54 -13.35 2.09
N ASN A 835 -18.78 -12.58 2.85
CA ASN A 835 -18.34 -12.97 4.19
C ASN A 835 -19.16 -12.26 5.28
N ASP A 836 -19.26 -12.88 6.44
CA ASP A 836 -20.11 -12.41 7.54
C ASP A 836 -19.57 -11.17 8.27
N ASP A 837 -18.25 -10.98 8.28
CA ASP A 837 -17.57 -9.82 8.90
C ASP A 837 -17.19 -8.73 7.87
N ASP A 838 -17.87 -8.68 6.72
CA ASP A 838 -17.62 -7.67 5.68
C ASP A 838 -17.89 -6.24 6.19
N GLY A 839 -16.82 -5.50 6.44
CA GLY A 839 -16.86 -4.13 6.91
C GLY A 839 -17.14 -3.10 5.81
N ALA A 840 -17.15 -3.52 4.53
CA ALA A 840 -17.35 -2.67 3.37
C ALA A 840 -18.74 -2.79 2.76
N VAL A 841 -19.33 -3.99 2.63
CA VAL A 841 -20.70 -4.23 2.13
C VAL A 841 -21.47 -5.10 3.13
N PRO A 842 -22.69 -4.72 3.56
CA PRO A 842 -23.38 -5.45 4.61
C PRO A 842 -23.65 -6.89 4.18
N TRP A 843 -23.28 -7.86 5.01
CA TRP A 843 -23.51 -9.30 4.79
C TRP A 843 -24.95 -9.64 4.35
N TYR A 844 -25.92 -8.89 4.86
CA TYR A 844 -27.32 -9.05 4.49
C TYR A 844 -27.62 -8.84 3.00
N GLN A 845 -26.78 -8.12 2.25
CA GLN A 845 -26.96 -7.99 0.80
C GLN A 845 -26.76 -9.33 0.07
N GLY A 846 -25.72 -10.10 0.43
CA GLY A 846 -25.49 -11.44 -0.09
C GLY A 846 -26.58 -12.43 0.35
N ILE A 847 -27.04 -12.31 1.60
CA ILE A 847 -28.16 -13.12 2.13
C ILE A 847 -29.47 -12.83 1.40
N GLU A 848 -29.84 -11.55 1.23
CA GLU A 848 -31.06 -11.12 0.52
C GLU A 848 -31.04 -11.65 -0.92
N PHE A 849 -29.88 -11.58 -1.59
CA PHE A 849 -29.73 -12.10 -2.94
C PHE A 849 -29.93 -13.62 -3.01
N PHE A 850 -29.21 -14.38 -2.18
CA PHE A 850 -29.29 -15.84 -2.16
C PHE A 850 -30.69 -16.34 -1.78
N ILE A 851 -31.28 -15.80 -0.70
CA ILE A 851 -32.61 -16.22 -0.23
C ILE A 851 -33.70 -15.83 -1.23
N GLY A 852 -33.58 -14.67 -1.89
CA GLY A 852 -34.48 -14.25 -2.95
C GLY A 852 -34.46 -15.21 -4.14
N LEU A 853 -33.27 -15.53 -4.66
CA LEU A 853 -33.09 -16.50 -5.75
C LEU A 853 -33.61 -17.90 -5.36
N ARG A 854 -33.29 -18.35 -4.14
CA ARG A 854 -33.77 -19.63 -3.60
C ARG A 854 -35.29 -19.68 -3.51
N ARG A 855 -35.95 -18.61 -3.06
CA ARG A 855 -37.42 -18.52 -2.99
C ARG A 855 -38.07 -18.66 -4.37
N LEU A 856 -37.41 -18.12 -5.39
CA LEU A 856 -37.82 -18.17 -6.79
C LEU A 856 -37.42 -19.47 -7.51
N GLY A 857 -36.76 -20.41 -6.82
CA GLY A 857 -36.32 -21.68 -7.39
C GLY A 857 -35.20 -21.54 -8.42
N LYS A 858 -34.42 -20.45 -8.38
CA LYS A 858 -33.32 -20.18 -9.31
C LYS A 858 -32.01 -20.84 -8.81
N PRO A 859 -31.23 -21.51 -9.68
CA PRO A 859 -29.96 -22.12 -9.29
C PRO A 859 -28.99 -21.08 -8.71
N SER A 860 -28.61 -21.24 -7.45
CA SER A 860 -27.70 -20.32 -6.77
C SER A 860 -26.93 -20.98 -5.64
N TRP A 861 -25.73 -20.46 -5.36
CA TRP A 861 -24.85 -20.90 -4.28
C TRP A 861 -24.29 -19.70 -3.52
N LEU A 862 -24.07 -19.86 -2.22
CA LEU A 862 -23.45 -18.84 -1.37
C LEU A 862 -22.23 -19.42 -0.65
N LEU A 863 -21.06 -18.85 -0.93
CA LEU A 863 -19.81 -19.10 -0.24
C LEU A 863 -19.63 -18.02 0.83
N ASN A 864 -19.45 -18.45 2.09
CA ASN A 864 -19.11 -17.59 3.21
C ASN A 864 -17.81 -18.10 3.85
N TYR A 865 -16.77 -17.27 3.80
CA TYR A 865 -15.55 -17.46 4.58
C TYR A 865 -15.70 -16.75 5.92
N ASN A 866 -15.99 -17.51 6.97
CA ASN A 866 -16.27 -16.95 8.29
C ASN A 866 -15.09 -16.14 8.84
N ASP A 867 -15.42 -15.08 9.56
CA ASP A 867 -14.48 -14.15 10.19
C ASP A 867 -13.57 -13.43 9.17
N ALA A 868 -13.95 -13.45 7.88
CA ALA A 868 -13.27 -12.70 6.85
C ALA A 868 -14.00 -11.38 6.62
N ASP A 869 -13.21 -10.32 6.37
CA ASP A 869 -13.70 -9.01 5.98
C ASP A 869 -14.26 -9.05 4.54
N HIS A 870 -14.28 -7.93 3.82
CA HIS A 870 -14.78 -7.80 2.45
C HIS A 870 -14.21 -8.81 1.42
N TRP A 871 -13.07 -9.43 1.73
CA TRP A 871 -12.46 -10.50 0.93
C TRP A 871 -11.81 -11.58 1.81
N PRO A 872 -11.66 -12.83 1.32
CA PRO A 872 -10.75 -13.79 1.96
C PRO A 872 -9.31 -13.30 1.90
N LEU A 873 -8.69 -13.07 3.07
CA LEU A 873 -7.29 -12.62 3.17
C LEU A 873 -6.30 -13.75 3.46
N LYS A 874 -6.75 -14.82 4.10
CA LYS A 874 -5.91 -15.98 4.43
C LYS A 874 -5.65 -16.78 3.16
N LEU A 875 -4.39 -17.16 2.91
CA LEU A 875 -3.99 -17.90 1.70
C LEU A 875 -4.82 -19.16 1.44
N ARG A 876 -5.16 -19.91 2.50
CA ARG A 876 -6.03 -21.09 2.43
C ARG A 876 -7.40 -20.78 1.84
N ASP A 877 -8.00 -19.67 2.26
CA ASP A 877 -9.37 -19.30 1.92
C ASP A 877 -9.42 -18.74 0.49
N LYS A 878 -8.40 -17.94 0.11
CA LYS A 878 -8.21 -17.52 -1.28
C LYS A 878 -8.07 -18.69 -2.24
N HIS A 879 -7.29 -19.70 -1.86
CA HIS A 879 -7.08 -20.91 -2.67
C HIS A 879 -8.37 -21.74 -2.82
N ASP A 880 -9.15 -21.93 -1.75
CA ASP A 880 -10.46 -22.60 -1.82
C ASP A 880 -11.43 -21.83 -2.75
N PHE A 881 -11.48 -20.50 -2.66
CA PHE A 881 -12.32 -19.68 -3.52
C PHE A 881 -12.02 -19.88 -5.00
N GLN A 882 -10.75 -19.82 -5.38
CA GLN A 882 -10.34 -19.97 -6.77
C GLN A 882 -10.66 -21.37 -7.33
N ILE A 883 -10.52 -22.43 -6.53
CA ILE A 883 -10.94 -23.79 -6.91
C ILE A 883 -12.45 -23.82 -7.19
N ARG A 884 -13.27 -23.30 -6.27
CA ARG A 884 -14.74 -23.33 -6.41
C ARG A 884 -15.20 -22.49 -7.60
N LEU A 885 -14.58 -21.34 -7.82
CA LEU A 885 -14.85 -20.47 -8.95
C LEU A 885 -14.57 -21.17 -10.28
N ALA A 886 -13.40 -21.82 -10.40
CA ALA A 886 -13.04 -22.57 -11.60
C ALA A 886 -13.99 -23.75 -11.84
N GLN A 887 -14.34 -24.52 -10.80
CA GLN A 887 -15.28 -25.63 -10.93
C GLN A 887 -16.68 -25.17 -11.37
N PHE A 888 -17.14 -24.03 -10.86
CA PHE A 888 -18.40 -23.41 -11.24
C PHE A 888 -18.42 -23.05 -12.73
N PHE A 889 -17.39 -22.35 -13.23
CA PHE A 889 -17.30 -22.01 -14.64
C PHE A 889 -17.04 -23.22 -15.53
N ASP A 890 -16.20 -24.17 -15.14
CA ASP A 890 -15.93 -25.39 -15.91
C ASP A 890 -17.20 -26.21 -16.12
N HIS A 891 -18.08 -26.29 -15.12
CA HIS A 891 -19.37 -26.97 -15.27
C HIS A 891 -20.24 -26.30 -16.34
N TYR A 892 -20.47 -24.99 -16.23
CA TYR A 892 -21.43 -24.28 -17.10
C TYR A 892 -20.88 -23.92 -18.49
N LEU A 893 -19.59 -23.63 -18.59
CA LEU A 893 -18.96 -23.13 -19.81
C LEU A 893 -18.23 -24.23 -20.58
N LYS A 894 -17.78 -25.30 -19.91
CA LYS A 894 -17.06 -26.42 -20.55
C LYS A 894 -17.81 -27.75 -20.49
N GLY A 895 -18.91 -27.83 -19.73
CA GLY A 895 -19.68 -29.06 -19.57
C GLY A 895 -18.99 -30.09 -18.68
N ALA A 896 -18.09 -29.66 -17.80
CA ALA A 896 -17.50 -30.55 -16.81
C ALA A 896 -18.59 -31.10 -15.87
N PRO A 897 -18.42 -32.30 -15.28
CA PRO A 897 -19.36 -32.77 -14.27
C PRO A 897 -19.46 -31.80 -13.10
N MET A 898 -20.67 -31.64 -12.55
CA MET A 898 -20.89 -30.75 -11.40
C MET A 898 -20.06 -31.24 -10.18
N PRO A 899 -19.44 -30.36 -9.39
CA PRO A 899 -18.77 -30.78 -8.16
C PRO A 899 -19.79 -31.10 -7.06
N VAL A 900 -19.40 -31.96 -6.11
CA VAL A 900 -20.26 -32.39 -4.99
C VAL A 900 -20.75 -31.20 -4.17
N TRP A 901 -19.90 -30.20 -3.90
CA TRP A 901 -20.31 -29.00 -3.17
C TRP A 901 -21.41 -28.20 -3.86
N MET A 902 -21.50 -28.23 -5.20
CA MET A 902 -22.60 -27.59 -5.94
C MET A 902 -23.86 -28.44 -5.91
N ARG A 903 -23.73 -29.76 -6.11
CA ARG A 903 -24.89 -30.66 -6.21
C ARG A 903 -25.60 -30.85 -4.87
N GLU A 904 -24.84 -31.09 -3.81
CA GLU A 904 -25.35 -31.55 -2.51
C GLU A 904 -25.08 -30.55 -1.37
N GLY A 905 -24.19 -29.59 -1.59
CA GLY A 905 -23.64 -28.76 -0.52
C GLY A 905 -22.66 -29.54 0.37
N VAL A 906 -22.07 -28.86 1.35
CA VAL A 906 -21.27 -29.48 2.41
C VAL A 906 -22.02 -29.30 3.73
N PRO A 907 -22.56 -30.38 4.34
CA PRO A 907 -23.28 -30.28 5.61
C PRO A 907 -22.42 -29.64 6.71
N ALA A 908 -23.05 -28.85 7.60
CA ALA A 908 -22.35 -28.19 8.70
C ALA A 908 -21.57 -29.18 9.60
N THR A 909 -22.10 -30.39 9.79
CA THR A 909 -21.45 -31.48 10.54
C THR A 909 -20.20 -32.05 9.87
N LYS A 910 -19.99 -31.79 8.58
CA LYS A 910 -18.84 -32.22 7.78
C LYS A 910 -17.87 -31.08 7.46
N LYS A 911 -18.20 -29.85 7.83
CA LYS A 911 -17.37 -28.67 7.58
C LYS A 911 -15.99 -28.84 8.24
N GLY A 912 -14.93 -28.61 7.47
CA GLY A 912 -13.54 -28.82 7.92
C GLY A 912 -13.06 -30.28 7.91
N ILE A 913 -13.95 -31.22 7.54
CA ILE A 913 -13.63 -32.64 7.35
C ILE A 913 -13.66 -32.99 5.86
N GLU A 914 -14.72 -32.60 5.16
CA GLU A 914 -14.90 -32.78 3.71
C GLU A 914 -14.94 -31.41 3.02
N MET A 915 -14.24 -31.28 1.88
CA MET A 915 -14.23 -30.03 1.10
C MET A 915 -15.28 -30.01 -0.02
N GLY A 916 -15.72 -31.19 -0.48
CA GLY A 916 -16.71 -31.38 -1.53
C GLY A 916 -16.21 -31.07 -2.95
N TYR A 917 -14.89 -31.07 -3.16
CA TYR A 917 -14.27 -30.75 -4.46
C TYR A 917 -14.42 -31.87 -5.49
N GLU A 918 -14.80 -33.07 -5.07
CA GLU A 918 -14.95 -34.22 -5.93
C GLU A 918 -16.00 -33.97 -7.02
N LEU A 919 -15.73 -34.42 -8.25
CA LEU A 919 -16.67 -34.31 -9.35
C LEU A 919 -17.70 -35.44 -9.27
N THR A 920 -18.96 -35.12 -9.55
CA THR A 920 -20.02 -36.12 -9.55
C THR A 920 -19.86 -37.07 -10.75
N LYS A 921 -20.05 -38.37 -10.51
CA LYS A 921 -19.98 -39.40 -11.56
C LYS A 921 -21.03 -39.23 -12.65
#